data_AF-A0A9D9D2W3-F1
#
_entry.id   AF-A0A9D9D2W3-F1
#
_cell.length_a   1.000
_cell.length_b   1.000
_cell.length_c   1.000
_cell.angle_alpha   90.00
_cell.angle_beta   90.00
_cell.angle_gamma   90.00
#
_symmetry.space_group_name_H-M   'P 1'
#
loop_
_entity.id
_entity.type
_entity.pdbx_description
1 polymer ?
#
loop_
_entity_poly.entity_id
_entity_poly.type
_entity_poly.pdbx_seq_one_letter_code
_entity_poly.pdbx_strand_id
1 'polypeptide(L)'
;MDPLRVAKSDDPETWPPASIGGWRDKWDDKVDPGWIGSWNGYFGKNVFNADQELFYRCSDDRYDRYQYYPDTTDLTRRGLGILVDVRALAWTQVLINDVVFFIHDIKNDGTKRIPKTSFLIFLADYVGGDGTDDQPFVDIQSDIAFLTDADRVGMDAFGGDPVGVAGIRFLETPGNEVDGIDNDGDSDQHPELLSMINGDPEVVSPHFADNDFLPRSLKPGDKIVLIDSTDFSRIITTYPEGGGTVKSLGKVYYLPAEGITLEEDTVANGLDDDLDGLIDERYSLHRWRYDEISGTESPVRYINYLYFNVGDTIKRGFVVAGKNTPATYETVAPMIDESRDDGFDNDRDWDVSNDDVGLDGVKGTGDPGEGDGIASSGAGTELPGEPNIDKTDVSETDLIGLTSAVQIPVGDISLNTTPDRYLWDYFMVPGHFDLPRPTGEYDTFISSGFFPMDPGQRQRIAIAIAIAGGGQTKDEDINAVIDKLVNAKKAYDADYQFAKAPIQVTLKAVPGDGKVMLYWDDAAEYSIDNYIESIGGPGRDFEGYRIYRATDPSFLDARKITDGFGTPKLLKPIAQFDLKDGITGFDPVGFNGIHFYLGDDTGLRHSYVDSGVVNGQRYFYAVTAYDFGYAPLNITPTETPVSVDIDLQGNIRTGINVAVVTPTSKAAGYIPPEIDYFEHVRGSATGIINIDIVDNSALREGHIYELTFTDTTIVEKKGTRTITKSFSVTDISEGEKRIDDWVLYGNDSDIPIFDGLKLSFINESNIEIDLEKSGWSSDDIYGYDFAPVNFPGIKGVKMPYDYRIIIGEPGISTSKDTTIVGIPLPAVDVNFKIINITTGEDIEFAFAELDGSDGRLSVNPRDPDETDIILFLEKSISGDLVYTWQFFLVPKANKRNPRPGDTLNIYLKKPFLSYDVYRFSVKGPSLSKELAKRTLDSIRVVPNPYVATVPWEPKNTYRSGRGPREIHFIKLPPVCTIRIYSVDGTLVDVIKHNSTVDNGTEIWDLTSMENLDVSYGLYIYHIDAPGIGQKVGKFAIIK
;
A
#
# COMPACT_ATOMS: atom_id res chain seq x y z
N MET A 1 -22.46 -13.30 9.59
CA MET A 1 -21.27 -14.11 9.28
C MET A 1 -21.68 -15.14 8.25
N ASP A 2 -21.02 -15.16 7.11
CA ASP A 2 -20.66 -16.45 6.56
C ASP A 2 -19.68 -17.04 7.60
N PRO A 3 -20.07 -18.07 8.39
CA PRO A 3 -19.25 -18.58 9.50
C PRO A 3 -17.93 -19.22 9.04
N LEU A 4 -17.58 -19.08 7.77
CA LEU A 4 -16.42 -19.67 7.11
C LEU A 4 -15.29 -18.68 6.81
N ARG A 5 -15.40 -17.40 7.20
CA ARG A 5 -14.41 -16.37 6.82
C ARG A 5 -13.59 -15.87 8.02
N VAL A 6 -12.27 -15.92 7.87
CA VAL A 6 -11.28 -15.31 8.79
C VAL A 6 -11.30 -13.79 8.62
N ALA A 7 -11.08 -13.05 9.70
CA ALA A 7 -11.07 -11.59 9.66
C ALA A 7 -9.82 -11.08 8.93
N LYS A 8 -9.99 -10.15 8.00
CA LYS A 8 -8.92 -9.53 7.20
C LYS A 8 -8.86 -8.03 7.46
N SER A 9 -7.66 -7.45 7.49
CA SER A 9 -7.44 -6.01 7.70
C SER A 9 -8.10 -5.13 6.63
N ASP A 10 -8.14 -5.61 5.40
CA ASP A 10 -8.65 -4.92 4.21
C ASP A 10 -10.15 -5.13 3.92
N ASP A 11 -10.83 -6.00 4.68
CA ASP A 11 -12.27 -6.29 4.51
C ASP A 11 -13.02 -6.18 5.85
N PRO A 12 -13.55 -4.99 6.21
CA PRO A 12 -14.34 -4.80 7.43
C PRO A 12 -15.60 -5.67 7.53
N GLU A 13 -16.12 -6.22 6.43
CA GLU A 13 -17.27 -7.13 6.47
C GLU A 13 -16.92 -8.49 7.10
N THR A 14 -15.63 -8.83 7.15
CA THR A 14 -15.13 -10.06 7.77
C THR A 14 -14.93 -9.92 9.28
N TRP A 15 -14.95 -8.70 9.82
CA TRP A 15 -14.74 -8.48 11.24
C TRP A 15 -15.94 -8.97 12.06
N PRO A 16 -15.74 -9.41 13.33
CA PRO A 16 -16.82 -9.70 14.24
C PRO A 16 -17.79 -8.51 14.33
N PRO A 17 -19.08 -8.66 13.96
CA PRO A 17 -19.99 -7.52 13.92
C PRO A 17 -20.31 -7.02 15.33
N ALA A 18 -20.62 -5.73 15.44
CA ALA A 18 -21.03 -5.12 16.70
C ALA A 18 -22.22 -5.84 17.37
N SER A 19 -23.09 -6.48 16.59
CA SER A 19 -24.26 -7.24 17.07
C SER A 19 -23.91 -8.49 17.90
N ILE A 20 -22.72 -9.06 17.74
CA ILE A 20 -22.22 -10.18 18.56
C ILE A 20 -21.16 -9.72 19.58
N GLY A 21 -20.97 -8.41 19.71
CA GLY A 21 -20.03 -7.81 20.64
C GLY A 21 -18.75 -7.27 20.02
N GLY A 22 -18.44 -7.54 18.74
CA GLY A 22 -17.19 -7.10 18.12
C GLY A 22 -15.92 -7.64 18.81
N TRP A 23 -14.78 -7.01 18.57
CA TRP A 23 -13.53 -7.24 19.30
C TRP A 23 -13.57 -6.59 20.70
N ARG A 24 -14.38 -7.15 21.60
CA ARG A 24 -14.42 -6.69 23.00
C ARG A 24 -13.17 -7.13 23.75
N ASP A 25 -12.37 -6.16 24.21
CA ASP A 25 -11.28 -6.36 25.16
C ASP A 25 -11.72 -6.03 26.60
N LYS A 26 -12.73 -5.16 26.79
CA LYS A 26 -13.25 -4.74 28.10
C LYS A 26 -14.74 -5.03 28.26
N TRP A 27 -15.05 -6.22 28.77
CA TRP A 27 -16.44 -6.69 28.91
C TRP A 27 -17.34 -5.81 29.81
N ASP A 28 -16.76 -5.17 30.82
CA ASP A 28 -17.48 -4.41 31.84
C ASP A 28 -17.47 -2.88 31.62
N ASP A 29 -16.73 -2.39 30.63
CA ASP A 29 -16.69 -0.97 30.29
C ASP A 29 -17.86 -0.61 29.35
N LYS A 30 -18.79 0.20 29.86
CA LYS A 30 -19.99 0.62 29.12
C LYS A 30 -19.76 1.81 28.20
N VAL A 31 -18.61 2.49 28.32
CA VAL A 31 -18.25 3.70 27.58
C VAL A 31 -17.26 3.37 26.46
N ASP A 32 -16.29 2.50 26.75
CA ASP A 32 -15.32 1.95 25.79
C ASP A 32 -15.27 0.42 25.95
N PRO A 33 -16.27 -0.33 25.43
CA PRO A 33 -16.28 -1.80 25.51
C PRO A 33 -15.18 -2.45 24.65
N GLY A 34 -14.32 -1.64 24.01
CA GLY A 34 -13.20 -2.10 23.21
C GLY A 34 -13.26 -1.71 21.74
N TRP A 35 -12.88 -2.65 20.88
CA TRP A 35 -12.51 -2.40 19.49
C TRP A 35 -13.67 -2.74 18.54
N ILE A 36 -14.89 -2.41 18.97
CA ILE A 36 -16.10 -2.67 18.17
C ILE A 36 -16.05 -1.85 16.88
N GLY A 37 -16.13 -2.53 15.73
CA GLY A 37 -16.05 -1.87 14.42
C GLY A 37 -14.67 -1.28 14.11
N SER A 38 -13.63 -1.69 14.84
CA SER A 38 -12.23 -1.32 14.60
C SER A 38 -11.44 -2.56 14.20
N TRP A 39 -10.33 -2.38 13.49
CA TRP A 39 -9.40 -3.46 13.19
C TRP A 39 -8.58 -3.83 14.44
N ASN A 40 -8.45 -5.12 14.71
CA ASN A 40 -7.57 -5.67 15.73
C ASN A 40 -6.15 -5.87 15.20
N GLY A 41 -5.43 -4.78 14.91
CA GLY A 41 -4.09 -4.83 14.34
C GLY A 41 -3.03 -5.29 15.33
N TYR A 42 -1.96 -5.91 14.82
CA TYR A 42 -0.80 -6.35 15.60
C TYR A 42 -0.21 -5.23 16.48
N PHE A 43 -0.08 -4.02 15.93
CA PHE A 43 0.43 -2.82 16.63
C PHE A 43 -0.66 -1.98 17.31
N GLY A 44 -1.88 -2.49 17.42
CA GLY A 44 -2.95 -1.78 18.09
C GLY A 44 -4.19 -1.49 17.24
N LYS A 45 -5.08 -0.69 17.84
CA LYS A 45 -6.41 -0.40 17.31
C LYS A 45 -6.35 0.42 16.03
N ASN A 46 -6.91 -0.13 14.94
CA ASN A 46 -6.89 0.50 13.61
C ASN A 46 -5.46 0.83 13.11
N VAL A 47 -4.46 0.07 13.56
CA VAL A 47 -3.11 0.15 12.98
C VAL A 47 -3.00 -0.90 11.88
N PHE A 48 -2.79 -0.43 10.65
CA PHE A 48 -2.68 -1.26 9.44
C PHE A 48 -1.21 -1.25 8.99
N ASN A 49 -0.40 -2.18 9.54
CA ASN A 49 1.03 -2.23 9.25
C ASN A 49 1.39 -3.13 8.07
N ALA A 50 0.78 -4.32 8.03
CA ALA A 50 0.89 -5.22 6.88
C ALA A 50 -0.08 -4.81 5.78
N ASP A 51 0.34 -4.98 4.52
CA ASP A 51 -0.56 -4.79 3.37
C ASP A 51 -1.78 -5.71 3.48
N GLN A 52 -1.57 -6.90 4.03
CA GLN A 52 -2.64 -7.77 4.47
C GLN A 52 -2.30 -8.43 5.82
N GLU A 53 -3.24 -8.33 6.76
CA GLU A 53 -3.18 -9.02 8.05
C GLU A 53 -4.46 -9.83 8.24
N LEU A 54 -4.31 -11.10 8.60
CA LEU A 54 -5.40 -11.97 9.03
C LEU A 54 -5.33 -12.14 10.54
N PHE A 55 -6.48 -12.14 11.21
CA PHE A 55 -6.54 -12.42 12.65
C PHE A 55 -7.66 -13.38 13.01
N TYR A 56 -7.33 -14.40 13.79
CA TYR A 56 -8.30 -15.29 14.42
C TYR A 56 -7.77 -15.86 15.73
N ARG A 57 -8.68 -16.36 16.56
CA ARG A 57 -8.39 -16.94 17.87
C ARG A 57 -8.95 -18.35 17.94
N CYS A 58 -8.17 -19.28 18.47
CA CYS A 58 -8.62 -20.65 18.74
C CYS A 58 -8.36 -21.04 20.20
N SER A 59 -9.14 -21.99 20.69
CA SER A 59 -9.04 -22.54 22.04
C SER A 59 -9.37 -24.03 22.02
N ASP A 60 -8.76 -24.76 22.94
CA ASP A 60 -8.97 -26.20 23.11
C ASP A 60 -9.97 -26.56 24.22
N ASP A 61 -10.72 -25.58 24.75
CA ASP A 61 -11.68 -25.75 25.86
C ASP A 61 -12.73 -26.86 25.63
N ARG A 62 -12.94 -27.29 24.38
CA ARG A 62 -13.89 -28.36 24.01
C ARG A 62 -13.25 -29.72 23.77
N TYR A 63 -11.92 -29.85 23.90
CA TYR A 63 -11.20 -31.08 23.64
C TYR A 63 -11.36 -32.07 24.81
N ASP A 64 -12.26 -33.03 24.67
CA ASP A 64 -12.72 -33.92 25.75
C ASP A 64 -12.17 -35.36 25.69
N ARG A 65 -11.15 -35.63 24.85
CA ARG A 65 -10.51 -36.94 24.74
C ARG A 65 -9.99 -37.46 26.09
N TYR A 66 -9.50 -36.55 26.95
CA TYR A 66 -8.98 -36.88 28.28
C TYR A 66 -9.77 -36.21 29.41
N GLN A 67 -9.82 -36.86 30.57
CA GLN A 67 -10.39 -36.28 31.79
C GLN A 67 -9.42 -35.33 32.50
N TYR A 68 -8.87 -34.38 31.74
CA TYR A 68 -8.10 -33.26 32.29
C TYR A 68 -9.01 -32.03 32.41
N TYR A 69 -8.71 -31.20 33.41
CA TYR A 69 -9.42 -29.95 33.70
C TYR A 69 -8.35 -28.89 33.98
N PRO A 70 -8.07 -28.00 33.03
CA PRO A 70 -6.96 -27.05 33.15
C PRO A 70 -7.28 -25.88 34.09
N ASP A 71 -8.57 -25.57 34.24
CA ASP A 71 -9.08 -24.47 35.02
C ASP A 71 -9.85 -25.00 36.25
N THR A 72 -9.39 -24.62 37.45
CA THR A 72 -10.03 -24.99 38.71
C THR A 72 -11.21 -24.08 39.06
N THR A 73 -11.37 -22.96 38.35
CA THR A 73 -12.47 -22.01 38.49
C THR A 73 -13.63 -22.30 37.53
N ASP A 74 -13.37 -22.92 36.37
CA ASP A 74 -14.37 -23.39 35.41
C ASP A 74 -14.12 -24.85 34.98
N LEU A 75 -14.85 -25.78 35.61
CA LEU A 75 -14.77 -27.21 35.32
C LEU A 75 -15.49 -27.64 34.03
N THR A 76 -16.13 -26.72 33.30
CA THR A 76 -16.71 -26.99 31.98
C THR A 76 -15.67 -26.97 30.88
N ARG A 77 -14.53 -26.31 31.12
CA ARG A 77 -13.38 -26.27 30.22
C ARG A 77 -12.61 -27.58 30.24
N ARG A 78 -12.27 -28.07 29.06
CA ARG A 78 -11.46 -29.24 28.76
C ARG A 78 -10.17 -28.81 28.06
N GLY A 79 -9.50 -29.72 27.37
CA GLY A 79 -8.18 -29.45 26.79
C GLY A 79 -7.13 -29.13 27.84
N LEU A 80 -6.00 -28.61 27.41
CA LEU A 80 -4.88 -28.11 28.19
C LEU A 80 -5.12 -26.70 28.74
N GLY A 81 -6.17 -26.01 28.30
CA GLY A 81 -6.51 -24.65 28.74
C GLY A 81 -5.69 -23.61 27.99
N ILE A 82 -5.48 -23.85 26.69
CA ILE A 82 -4.66 -23.03 25.83
C ILE A 82 -5.56 -22.12 25.00
N LEU A 83 -5.14 -20.86 24.90
CA LEU A 83 -5.70 -19.89 23.99
C LEU A 83 -4.61 -19.48 23.00
N VAL A 84 -4.90 -19.55 21.70
CA VAL A 84 -3.96 -19.15 20.65
C VAL A 84 -4.55 -18.00 19.85
N ASP A 85 -3.82 -16.90 19.82
CA ASP A 85 -4.02 -15.80 18.90
C ASP A 85 -3.15 -16.06 17.67
N VAL A 86 -3.76 -16.12 16.49
CA VAL A 86 -3.04 -16.38 15.24
C VAL A 86 -3.15 -15.18 14.31
N ARG A 87 -2.00 -14.75 13.82
CA ARG A 87 -1.89 -13.73 12.79
C ARG A 87 -1.16 -14.26 11.57
N ALA A 88 -1.64 -13.87 10.39
CA ALA A 88 -0.88 -14.03 9.15
C ALA A 88 -0.61 -12.66 8.54
N LEU A 89 0.66 -12.36 8.25
CA LEU A 89 1.10 -11.07 7.72
C LEU A 89 1.75 -11.25 6.34
N ALA A 90 1.47 -10.32 5.42
CA ALA A 90 2.10 -10.28 4.11
C ALA A 90 2.27 -8.83 3.63
N TRP A 91 3.33 -8.61 2.84
CA TRP A 91 3.69 -7.32 2.26
C TRP A 91 4.06 -7.44 0.78
N THR A 92 3.90 -6.33 0.07
CA THR A 92 4.37 -6.09 -1.30
C THR A 92 5.76 -5.47 -1.34
N GLN A 93 6.29 -5.06 -0.19
CA GLN A 93 7.68 -4.63 -0.02
C GLN A 93 8.62 -5.68 -0.61
N VAL A 94 9.50 -5.25 -1.50
CA VAL A 94 10.27 -6.12 -2.37
C VAL A 94 11.18 -7.10 -1.63
N LEU A 95 11.76 -6.68 -0.51
CA LEU A 95 12.70 -7.51 0.26
C LEU A 95 12.05 -8.76 0.86
N ILE A 96 10.75 -8.67 1.15
CA ILE A 96 9.95 -9.72 1.79
C ILE A 96 8.70 -10.07 0.95
N ASN A 97 8.69 -9.70 -0.33
CA ASN A 97 7.63 -10.10 -1.24
C ASN A 97 7.73 -11.62 -1.47
N ASP A 98 6.59 -12.27 -1.61
CA ASP A 98 6.47 -13.74 -1.63
C ASP A 98 6.88 -14.45 -0.31
N VAL A 99 6.84 -13.74 0.82
CA VAL A 99 6.94 -14.32 2.16
C VAL A 99 5.62 -14.11 2.91
N VAL A 100 5.14 -15.15 3.59
CA VAL A 100 4.01 -15.08 4.52
C VAL A 100 4.52 -15.39 5.92
N PHE A 101 4.16 -14.55 6.87
CA PHE A 101 4.52 -14.70 8.27
C PHE A 101 3.33 -15.24 9.05
N PHE A 102 3.55 -16.22 9.91
CA PHE A 102 2.56 -16.71 10.85
C PHE A 102 3.05 -16.49 12.28
N ILE A 103 2.28 -15.72 13.05
CA ILE A 103 2.56 -15.46 14.46
C ILE A 103 1.50 -16.16 15.30
N HIS A 104 1.95 -16.98 16.24
CA HIS A 104 1.11 -17.71 17.18
C HIS A 104 1.44 -17.25 18.60
N ASP A 105 0.53 -16.50 19.21
CA ASP A 105 0.61 -16.07 20.60
C ASP A 105 -0.20 -17.03 21.48
N ILE A 106 0.50 -17.80 22.30
CA ILE A 106 -0.05 -18.98 22.98
C ILE A 106 -0.08 -18.71 24.48
N LYS A 107 -1.28 -18.65 25.05
CA LYS A 107 -1.51 -18.36 26.47
C LYS A 107 -1.95 -19.61 27.22
N ASN A 108 -1.34 -19.86 28.38
CA ASN A 108 -1.94 -20.72 29.40
C ASN A 108 -3.05 -19.92 30.12
N ASP A 109 -4.28 -20.08 29.66
CA ASP A 109 -5.46 -19.42 30.22
C ASP A 109 -6.15 -20.25 31.32
N GLY A 110 -5.49 -21.34 31.76
CA GLY A 110 -5.89 -22.17 32.88
C GLY A 110 -5.33 -21.70 34.23
N THR A 111 -5.51 -22.53 35.25
CA THR A 111 -5.02 -22.26 36.63
C THR A 111 -3.88 -23.17 37.06
N LYS A 112 -3.39 -24.02 36.15
CA LYS A 112 -2.37 -25.04 36.42
C LYS A 112 -1.14 -24.80 35.56
N ARG A 113 0.03 -24.95 36.15
CA ARG A 113 1.31 -24.98 35.42
C ARG A 113 1.35 -26.17 34.48
N ILE A 114 1.79 -25.94 33.25
CA ILE A 114 2.12 -26.96 32.27
C ILE A 114 3.64 -27.14 32.32
N PRO A 115 4.15 -28.28 32.83
CA PRO A 115 5.57 -28.41 33.14
C PRO A 115 6.46 -28.58 31.91
N LYS A 116 5.91 -29.15 30.81
CA LYS A 116 6.60 -29.32 29.53
C LYS A 116 5.61 -29.06 28.41
N THR A 117 6.02 -28.21 27.48
CA THR A 117 5.30 -27.87 26.25
C THR A 117 6.33 -27.91 25.12
N SER A 118 5.89 -28.29 23.93
CA SER A 118 6.69 -28.21 22.70
C SER A 118 5.73 -27.90 21.55
N PHE A 119 6.24 -27.27 20.51
CA PHE A 119 5.50 -26.96 19.30
C PHE A 119 5.96 -27.83 18.17
N LEU A 120 5.00 -28.32 17.36
CA LEU A 120 5.26 -29.20 16.24
C LEU A 120 4.63 -28.63 14.98
N ILE A 121 5.41 -28.51 13.92
CA ILE A 121 4.95 -28.26 12.57
C ILE A 121 4.96 -29.59 11.81
N PHE A 122 3.84 -29.90 11.18
CA PHE A 122 3.70 -31.02 10.25
C PHE A 122 3.71 -30.47 8.82
N LEU A 123 4.65 -30.94 8.01
CA LEU A 123 4.84 -30.58 6.61
C LEU A 123 4.57 -31.80 5.74
N ALA A 124 3.57 -31.69 4.87
CA ALA A 124 3.28 -32.69 3.86
C ALA A 124 4.06 -32.35 2.58
N ASP A 125 4.93 -33.27 2.15
CA ASP A 125 5.75 -33.10 0.96
C ASP A 125 5.07 -33.78 -0.24
N TYR A 126 4.25 -32.97 -0.94
CA TYR A 126 3.55 -33.35 -2.17
C TYR A 126 3.64 -32.19 -3.17
N VAL A 127 4.88 -31.85 -3.51
CA VAL A 127 5.23 -30.72 -4.40
C VAL A 127 4.93 -31.13 -5.84
N GLY A 128 4.55 -30.17 -6.70
CA GLY A 128 4.25 -30.44 -8.12
C GLY A 128 3.01 -31.30 -8.41
N GLY A 129 2.43 -31.93 -7.38
CA GLY A 129 1.36 -32.91 -7.52
C GLY A 129 1.84 -34.34 -7.72
N ASP A 130 3.15 -34.57 -7.70
CA ASP A 130 3.85 -35.83 -7.96
C ASP A 130 4.90 -36.10 -6.89
N GLY A 131 4.44 -36.59 -5.73
CA GLY A 131 5.32 -36.96 -4.63
C GLY A 131 6.24 -38.17 -4.89
N THR A 132 6.51 -38.59 -6.12
CA THR A 132 7.45 -39.71 -6.37
C THR A 132 8.92 -39.29 -6.40
N ASP A 133 9.14 -37.99 -6.57
CA ASP A 133 10.43 -37.36 -6.84
C ASP A 133 10.67 -36.12 -5.98
N ASP A 134 9.80 -35.89 -5.00
CA ASP A 134 10.04 -34.91 -3.95
C ASP A 134 11.28 -35.28 -3.12
N GLN A 135 12.02 -34.26 -2.69
CA GLN A 135 13.26 -34.34 -1.92
C GLN A 135 13.23 -33.31 -0.78
N PRO A 136 12.53 -33.60 0.32
CA PRO A 136 12.46 -32.70 1.46
C PRO A 136 13.76 -32.82 2.26
N PHE A 137 14.24 -31.69 2.79
CA PHE A 137 15.37 -31.70 3.72
C PHE A 137 15.24 -30.57 4.74
N VAL A 138 15.97 -30.69 5.84
CA VAL A 138 15.92 -29.76 6.96
C VAL A 138 17.33 -29.28 7.27
N ASP A 139 17.51 -27.97 7.29
CA ASP A 139 18.73 -27.32 7.70
C ASP A 139 18.62 -26.86 9.16
N ILE A 140 19.37 -27.52 10.05
CA ILE A 140 19.27 -27.33 11.50
C ILE A 140 19.97 -26.02 11.91
N GLN A 141 21.05 -25.65 11.23
CA GLN A 141 21.79 -24.43 11.56
C GLN A 141 20.98 -23.16 11.26
N SER A 142 20.22 -23.13 10.15
CA SER A 142 19.40 -21.96 9.80
C SER A 142 17.94 -22.06 10.24
N ASP A 143 17.56 -23.16 10.90
CA ASP A 143 16.19 -23.52 11.28
C ASP A 143 15.19 -23.55 10.09
N ILE A 144 15.62 -24.08 8.94
CA ILE A 144 14.83 -24.07 7.70
C ILE A 144 14.45 -25.49 7.26
N ALA A 145 13.16 -25.70 6.99
CA ALA A 145 12.65 -26.87 6.29
C ALA A 145 12.38 -26.56 4.83
N PHE A 146 12.93 -27.37 3.92
CA PHE A 146 12.75 -27.21 2.48
C PHE A 146 11.83 -28.28 1.91
N LEU A 147 10.92 -27.84 1.04
CA LEU A 147 10.11 -28.69 0.17
C LEU A 147 10.60 -28.48 -1.25
N THR A 148 11.12 -29.55 -1.87
CA THR A 148 11.72 -29.47 -3.20
C THR A 148 11.30 -30.65 -4.05
N ASP A 149 11.20 -30.41 -5.36
CA ASP A 149 10.97 -31.44 -6.37
C ASP A 149 12.27 -31.71 -7.15
N ALA A 150 12.62 -32.98 -7.36
CA ALA A 150 13.93 -33.36 -7.91
C ALA A 150 14.07 -33.03 -9.40
N ASP A 151 13.03 -33.19 -10.20
CA ASP A 151 13.09 -33.01 -11.66
C ASP A 151 12.49 -31.66 -12.13
N ARG A 152 11.80 -30.97 -11.23
CA ARG A 152 11.12 -29.68 -11.42
C ARG A 152 9.94 -29.77 -12.37
N VAL A 153 9.29 -30.92 -12.49
CA VAL A 153 8.17 -31.18 -13.38
C VAL A 153 7.00 -31.64 -12.55
N GLY A 154 5.94 -30.83 -12.53
CA GLY A 154 4.69 -31.21 -11.89
C GLY A 154 3.76 -31.99 -12.82
N MET A 155 2.67 -32.51 -12.25
CA MET A 155 1.60 -33.11 -13.03
C MET A 155 0.88 -32.07 -13.93
N ASP A 156 0.27 -32.53 -15.03
CA ASP A 156 -0.51 -31.69 -15.97
C ASP A 156 -1.50 -30.70 -15.31
N ALA A 157 -2.01 -31.04 -14.12
CA ALA A 157 -2.93 -30.21 -13.34
C ALA A 157 -2.29 -28.92 -12.79
N PHE A 158 -0.97 -28.90 -12.63
CA PHE A 158 -0.17 -27.77 -12.13
C PHE A 158 0.46 -26.94 -13.26
N GLY A 159 0.23 -27.32 -14.52
CA GLY A 159 0.74 -26.62 -15.69
C GLY A 159 2.06 -27.21 -16.19
N GLY A 160 2.76 -26.45 -17.03
CA GLY A 160 4.04 -26.86 -17.62
C GLY A 160 5.22 -25.97 -17.21
N ASP A 161 5.01 -25.07 -16.25
CA ASP A 161 6.08 -24.26 -15.69
C ASP A 161 6.90 -25.12 -14.72
N PRO A 162 8.22 -24.91 -14.61
CA PRO A 162 9.04 -25.66 -13.66
C PRO A 162 8.55 -25.50 -12.23
N VAL A 163 8.53 -26.59 -11.48
CA VAL A 163 8.19 -26.58 -10.05
C VAL A 163 9.27 -25.81 -9.29
N GLY A 164 8.81 -24.91 -8.42
CA GLY A 164 9.66 -24.09 -7.55
C GLY A 164 10.00 -24.77 -6.22
N VAL A 165 10.56 -24.00 -5.30
CA VAL A 165 10.95 -24.43 -3.96
C VAL A 165 10.18 -23.63 -2.91
N ALA A 166 9.79 -24.29 -1.83
CA ALA A 166 9.28 -23.63 -0.63
C ALA A 166 10.23 -23.87 0.55
N GLY A 167 10.38 -22.86 1.40
CA GLY A 167 11.14 -22.94 2.64
C GLY A 167 10.35 -22.37 3.81
N ILE A 168 10.52 -22.99 4.97
CA ILE A 168 9.79 -22.65 6.19
C ILE A 168 10.82 -22.48 7.30
N ARG A 169 10.86 -21.30 7.91
CA ARG A 169 11.84 -20.95 8.94
C ARG A 169 11.17 -20.60 10.26
N PHE A 170 11.68 -21.12 11.37
CA PHE A 170 11.39 -20.53 12.68
C PHE A 170 12.07 -19.16 12.79
N LEU A 171 11.26 -18.12 12.98
CA LEU A 171 11.74 -16.78 13.29
C LEU A 171 11.82 -16.55 14.79
N GLU A 172 10.87 -17.13 15.53
CA GLU A 172 10.81 -17.09 16.99
C GLU A 172 10.34 -18.45 17.50
N THR A 173 10.96 -18.89 18.58
CA THR A 173 10.48 -19.94 19.46
C THR A 173 10.47 -19.43 20.90
N PRO A 174 9.82 -20.10 21.86
CA PRO A 174 9.99 -19.75 23.27
C PRO A 174 11.46 -19.76 23.68
N GLY A 175 11.80 -18.89 24.64
CA GLY A 175 13.16 -18.77 25.16
C GLY A 175 13.51 -19.80 26.25
N ASN A 176 14.81 -20.01 26.48
CA ASN A 176 15.35 -20.92 27.50
C ASN A 176 16.51 -20.34 28.32
N GLU A 177 16.24 -19.21 28.98
CA GLU A 177 17.11 -18.46 29.91
C GLU A 177 17.65 -19.22 31.18
N VAL A 178 17.55 -20.55 31.26
CA VAL A 178 17.82 -21.30 32.50
C VAL A 178 18.81 -22.45 32.36
N ASP A 179 19.27 -22.83 31.17
CA ASP A 179 20.14 -23.98 30.98
C ASP A 179 21.64 -23.63 30.96
N GLY A 180 21.99 -22.35 30.78
CA GLY A 180 23.37 -21.88 30.71
C GLY A 180 23.99 -22.00 29.32
N ILE A 181 23.18 -22.14 28.26
CA ILE A 181 23.59 -22.47 26.90
C ILE A 181 22.95 -21.49 25.91
N ASP A 182 23.76 -21.00 24.99
CA ASP A 182 23.34 -20.19 23.84
C ASP A 182 22.57 -21.08 22.85
N ASN A 183 21.25 -21.23 23.02
CA ASN A 183 20.46 -22.23 22.31
C ASN A 183 20.36 -21.91 20.82
N ASP A 184 20.24 -20.65 20.44
CA ASP A 184 20.15 -20.21 19.05
C ASP A 184 21.50 -19.84 18.43
N GLY A 185 22.57 -19.74 19.22
CA GLY A 185 23.95 -19.58 18.76
C GLY A 185 24.28 -18.14 18.36
N ASP A 186 23.50 -17.15 18.80
CA ASP A 186 23.63 -15.78 18.33
C ASP A 186 24.74 -14.98 19.02
N SER A 187 25.30 -15.48 20.14
CA SER A 187 26.44 -14.86 20.81
C SER A 187 27.65 -14.61 19.91
N ASP A 188 27.88 -15.49 18.94
CA ASP A 188 28.98 -15.37 17.98
C ASP A 188 28.75 -14.24 16.96
N GLN A 189 27.53 -13.71 16.85
CA GLN A 189 27.19 -12.51 16.08
C GLN A 189 27.60 -11.22 16.80
N HIS A 190 27.87 -11.31 18.11
CA HIS A 190 28.23 -10.20 19.00
C HIS A 190 29.64 -10.34 19.62
N PRO A 191 30.71 -10.44 18.80
CA PRO A 191 32.08 -10.60 19.31
C PRO A 191 32.55 -9.42 20.17
N GLU A 192 31.98 -8.23 19.98
CA GLU A 192 32.22 -7.06 20.82
C GLU A 192 31.71 -7.26 22.25
N LEU A 193 30.54 -7.88 22.44
CA LEU A 193 29.96 -8.14 23.76
C LEU A 193 30.71 -9.26 24.48
N LEU A 194 31.05 -10.34 23.77
CA LEU A 194 31.89 -11.41 24.31
C LEU A 194 33.22 -10.86 24.85
N SER A 195 33.82 -9.87 24.18
CA SER A 195 35.08 -9.26 24.59
C SER A 195 35.00 -8.41 25.88
N MET A 196 33.78 -8.06 26.32
CA MET A 196 33.55 -7.24 27.52
C MET A 196 33.45 -8.08 28.80
N ILE A 197 33.20 -9.39 28.67
CA ILE A 197 33.04 -10.32 29.79
C ILE A 197 34.31 -10.37 30.66
N ASN A 198 34.13 -10.44 31.99
CA ASN A 198 35.23 -10.62 32.92
C ASN A 198 35.81 -12.03 32.86
N GLY A 199 36.88 -12.20 32.09
CA GLY A 199 37.59 -13.45 31.94
C GLY A 199 38.17 -13.59 30.55
N ASP A 200 38.68 -14.77 30.23
CA ASP A 200 38.91 -15.17 28.84
C ASP A 200 37.62 -15.80 28.31
N PRO A 201 36.93 -15.22 27.31
CA PRO A 201 35.67 -15.76 26.80
C PRO A 201 35.80 -17.21 26.33
N GLU A 202 36.95 -17.59 25.79
CA GLU A 202 37.24 -18.97 25.35
C GLU A 202 37.44 -19.96 26.52
N VAL A 203 37.37 -19.48 27.76
CA VAL A 203 37.46 -20.30 28.98
C VAL A 203 36.17 -20.23 29.80
N VAL A 204 35.57 -19.03 29.89
CA VAL A 204 34.38 -18.77 30.71
C VAL A 204 33.09 -19.06 29.94
N SER A 205 33.08 -18.81 28.63
CA SER A 205 31.98 -19.11 27.72
C SER A 205 32.44 -19.83 26.44
N PRO A 206 33.10 -21.01 26.55
CA PRO A 206 33.62 -21.72 25.39
C PRO A 206 32.50 -22.32 24.54
N HIS A 207 32.84 -22.73 23.31
CA HIS A 207 32.00 -23.61 22.52
C HIS A 207 32.02 -25.04 23.04
N PHE A 208 30.90 -25.74 22.90
CA PHE A 208 30.84 -27.18 23.17
C PHE A 208 31.83 -27.99 22.32
N ALA A 209 32.50 -28.94 22.97
CA ALA A 209 33.37 -29.93 22.37
C ALA A 209 32.89 -31.36 22.67
N ASP A 210 33.41 -32.34 21.92
CA ASP A 210 32.97 -33.74 22.07
C ASP A 210 33.24 -34.32 23.49
N ASN A 211 34.18 -33.72 24.23
CA ASN A 211 34.50 -34.17 25.58
C ASN A 211 33.50 -33.71 26.64
N ASP A 212 32.73 -32.66 26.37
CA ASP A 212 31.80 -32.08 27.35
C ASP A 212 30.62 -33.04 27.59
N PHE A 213 30.22 -33.82 26.57
CA PHE A 213 29.16 -34.83 26.67
C PHE A 213 29.61 -36.23 27.14
N LEU A 214 30.87 -36.38 27.58
CA LEU A 214 31.37 -37.68 28.06
C LEU A 214 30.98 -37.93 29.52
N PRO A 215 30.60 -39.17 29.90
CA PRO A 215 30.23 -39.50 31.28
C PRO A 215 31.27 -39.03 32.32
N ARG A 216 30.84 -38.25 33.31
CA ARG A 216 31.68 -37.69 34.37
C ARG A 216 31.85 -38.68 35.51
N SER A 217 33.09 -39.11 35.72
CA SER A 217 33.46 -39.99 36.84
C SER A 217 33.88 -39.17 38.05
N LEU A 218 33.01 -39.08 39.05
CA LEU A 218 33.15 -38.26 40.24
C LEU A 218 33.49 -39.10 41.48
N LYS A 219 34.40 -38.60 42.31
CA LYS A 219 34.76 -39.16 43.63
C LYS A 219 34.69 -38.09 44.72
N PRO A 220 34.64 -38.48 46.01
CA PRO A 220 34.68 -37.53 47.12
C PRO A 220 35.78 -36.46 46.97
N GLY A 221 35.38 -35.19 47.11
CA GLY A 221 36.23 -34.02 46.92
C GLY A 221 36.25 -33.43 45.50
N ASP A 222 35.74 -34.14 44.48
CA ASP A 222 35.64 -33.58 43.13
C ASP A 222 34.61 -32.43 43.09
N LYS A 223 34.82 -31.46 42.20
CA LYS A 223 33.93 -30.30 42.03
C LYS A 223 32.63 -30.73 41.35
N ILE A 224 31.51 -30.28 41.89
CA ILE A 224 30.17 -30.44 41.31
C ILE A 224 29.44 -29.10 41.35
N VAL A 225 28.47 -28.93 40.46
CA VAL A 225 27.59 -27.77 40.44
C VAL A 225 26.18 -28.23 40.79
N LEU A 226 25.49 -27.47 41.64
CA LEU A 226 24.10 -27.73 42.00
C LEU A 226 23.26 -26.52 41.59
N ILE A 227 22.14 -26.76 40.91
CA ILE A 227 21.25 -25.70 40.44
C ILE A 227 20.07 -25.57 41.40
N ASP A 228 19.78 -24.35 41.86
CA ASP A 228 18.60 -24.06 42.68
C ASP A 228 17.32 -24.19 41.87
N SER A 229 16.31 -24.90 42.40
CA SER A 229 15.06 -25.17 41.68
C SER A 229 14.09 -23.98 41.58
N THR A 230 14.44 -22.83 42.18
CA THR A 230 13.57 -21.66 42.26
C THR A 230 14.13 -20.49 41.47
N ASP A 231 15.42 -20.21 41.61
CA ASP A 231 16.07 -19.07 40.95
C ASP A 231 17.18 -19.47 39.97
N PHE A 232 17.36 -20.77 39.75
CA PHE A 232 18.34 -21.33 38.80
C PHE A 232 19.79 -20.87 39.04
N SER A 233 20.11 -20.41 40.25
CA SER A 233 21.50 -20.10 40.62
C SER A 233 22.35 -21.37 40.69
N ARG A 234 23.59 -21.29 40.19
CA ARG A 234 24.57 -22.38 40.21
C ARG A 234 25.45 -22.28 41.46
N ILE A 235 25.42 -23.33 42.27
CA ILE A 235 26.15 -23.43 43.53
C ILE A 235 27.35 -24.36 43.32
N ILE A 236 28.55 -23.78 43.33
CA ILE A 236 29.78 -24.55 43.11
C ILE A 236 30.19 -25.19 44.43
N THR A 237 30.16 -26.52 44.49
CA THR A 237 30.47 -27.27 45.71
C THR A 237 31.32 -28.49 45.40
N THR A 238 31.52 -29.36 46.38
CA THR A 238 32.25 -30.61 46.21
C THR A 238 31.37 -31.80 46.48
N TYR A 239 31.70 -32.89 45.81
CA TYR A 239 31.26 -34.22 46.17
C TYR A 239 31.57 -34.46 47.66
N PRO A 240 30.58 -34.81 48.50
CA PRO A 240 30.77 -34.96 49.94
C PRO A 240 31.91 -35.94 50.30
N GLU A 241 32.84 -35.55 51.18
CA GLU A 241 34.07 -36.31 51.51
C GLU A 241 33.83 -37.79 51.95
N GLY A 242 32.64 -38.13 52.42
CA GLY A 242 32.25 -39.50 52.82
C GLY A 242 31.12 -40.12 51.99
N GLY A 243 30.76 -39.51 50.85
CA GLY A 243 29.50 -39.77 50.16
C GLY A 243 28.29 -39.15 50.89
N GLY A 244 27.13 -39.13 50.24
CA GLY A 244 25.92 -38.52 50.77
C GLY A 244 24.84 -38.31 49.72
N THR A 245 23.87 -37.46 50.04
CA THR A 245 22.84 -37.03 49.08
C THR A 245 22.95 -35.54 48.84
N VAL A 246 22.86 -35.12 47.58
CA VAL A 246 22.76 -33.71 47.18
C VAL A 246 21.43 -33.48 46.45
N LYS A 247 21.06 -32.22 46.28
CA LYS A 247 19.83 -31.84 45.59
C LYS A 247 20.15 -30.77 44.54
N SER A 248 19.78 -31.03 43.29
CA SER A 248 19.90 -30.12 42.14
C SER A 248 18.56 -30.13 41.40
N LEU A 249 18.04 -28.97 40.97
CA LEU A 249 16.74 -28.81 40.27
C LEU A 249 15.57 -29.59 40.89
N GLY A 250 15.55 -29.71 42.23
CA GLY A 250 14.48 -30.45 42.90
C GLY A 250 14.72 -31.96 43.03
N LYS A 251 15.59 -32.55 42.18
CA LYS A 251 15.97 -33.97 42.20
C LYS A 251 17.04 -34.26 43.26
N VAL A 252 16.90 -35.41 43.91
CA VAL A 252 17.85 -35.88 44.93
C VAL A 252 18.79 -36.89 44.31
N TYR A 253 20.09 -36.60 44.34
CA TYR A 253 21.15 -37.46 43.82
C TYR A 253 21.82 -38.17 44.99
N TYR A 254 22.04 -39.48 44.85
CA TYR A 254 22.81 -40.27 45.81
C TYR A 254 24.24 -40.46 45.31
N LEU A 255 25.20 -39.92 46.06
CA LEU A 255 26.63 -39.89 45.75
C LEU A 255 27.38 -40.84 46.70
N PRO A 256 27.74 -42.07 46.29
CA PRO A 256 28.36 -43.07 47.15
C PRO A 256 29.81 -42.75 47.57
N ALA A 257 30.32 -43.34 48.65
CA ALA A 257 31.67 -43.03 49.15
C ALA A 257 32.80 -43.52 48.21
N GLU A 258 32.53 -44.53 47.39
CA GLU A 258 33.43 -45.09 46.39
C GLU A 258 33.52 -44.29 45.08
N GLY A 259 32.68 -43.26 44.91
CA GLY A 259 32.53 -42.52 43.66
C GLY A 259 31.46 -43.11 42.73
N ILE A 260 31.04 -42.33 41.74
CA ILE A 260 30.00 -42.68 40.75
C ILE A 260 30.35 -42.09 39.40
N THR A 261 29.91 -42.73 38.33
CA THR A 261 29.91 -42.13 37.00
C THR A 261 28.49 -41.64 36.72
N LEU A 262 28.36 -40.35 36.44
CA LEU A 262 27.12 -39.73 35.99
C LEU A 262 27.23 -39.45 34.50
N GLU A 263 26.10 -39.44 33.81
CA GLU A 263 25.99 -39.16 32.39
C GLU A 263 24.63 -38.51 32.12
N GLU A 264 24.57 -37.68 31.09
CA GLU A 264 23.35 -37.03 30.65
C GLU A 264 22.25 -38.03 30.25
N ASP A 265 20.99 -37.67 30.52
CA ASP A 265 19.87 -38.57 30.23
C ASP A 265 19.55 -38.67 28.74
N THR A 266 19.27 -39.89 28.35
CA THR A 266 18.83 -40.25 27.00
C THR A 266 17.40 -39.80 26.65
N VAL A 267 16.70 -38.98 27.46
CA VAL A 267 15.29 -38.58 27.19
C VAL A 267 15.02 -37.06 27.29
N ALA A 268 16.04 -36.21 27.44
CA ALA A 268 15.85 -34.77 27.61
C ALA A 268 14.82 -34.44 28.74
N ASN A 269 15.15 -34.84 29.96
CA ASN A 269 14.28 -34.77 31.13
C ASN A 269 14.19 -33.36 31.77
N GLY A 270 14.98 -32.39 31.34
CA GLY A 270 15.14 -31.02 31.83
C GLY A 270 16.00 -30.90 33.10
N LEU A 271 16.99 -31.77 33.30
CA LEU A 271 17.84 -31.78 34.50
C LEU A 271 19.34 -31.87 34.16
N ASP A 272 20.16 -31.25 35.01
CA ASP A 272 21.62 -31.42 35.06
C ASP A 272 21.95 -32.79 35.68
N ASP A 273 22.17 -33.80 34.84
CA ASP A 273 22.31 -35.18 35.29
C ASP A 273 23.73 -35.56 35.67
N ASP A 274 24.73 -34.88 35.09
CA ASP A 274 26.13 -35.09 35.40
C ASP A 274 26.72 -34.15 36.49
N LEU A 275 25.95 -33.13 36.90
CA LEU A 275 26.28 -32.11 37.91
C LEU A 275 27.39 -31.14 37.50
N ASP A 276 27.45 -30.72 36.24
CA ASP A 276 28.40 -29.72 35.73
C ASP A 276 27.85 -28.29 35.72
N GLY A 277 26.53 -28.16 35.90
CA GLY A 277 25.80 -26.90 35.99
C GLY A 277 25.02 -26.52 34.74
N LEU A 278 25.05 -27.37 33.71
CA LEU A 278 24.32 -27.21 32.46
C LEU A 278 23.13 -28.17 32.40
N ILE A 279 22.15 -27.85 31.56
CA ILE A 279 21.03 -28.75 31.22
C ILE A 279 21.20 -29.15 29.75
N ASP A 280 22.30 -29.83 29.44
CA ASP A 280 22.83 -30.08 28.09
C ASP A 280 22.52 -31.51 27.59
N GLU A 281 21.27 -31.93 27.75
CA GLU A 281 20.83 -33.33 27.70
C GLU A 281 21.03 -34.05 26.35
N ARG A 282 21.46 -33.32 25.31
CA ARG A 282 21.63 -33.79 23.94
C ARG A 282 22.84 -33.20 23.23
N TYR A 283 23.82 -34.07 22.98
CA TYR A 283 24.94 -33.81 22.05
C TYR A 283 24.50 -33.20 20.71
N SER A 284 23.44 -33.73 20.10
CA SER A 284 23.02 -33.29 18.76
C SER A 284 22.47 -31.86 18.70
N LEU A 285 21.99 -31.33 19.82
CA LEU A 285 21.41 -29.97 19.88
C LEU A 285 22.52 -28.93 19.93
N HIS A 286 23.50 -29.13 20.80
CA HIS A 286 24.46 -28.09 21.13
C HIS A 286 25.79 -28.24 20.35
N ARG A 287 26.15 -29.46 19.95
CA ARG A 287 27.43 -29.75 19.30
C ARG A 287 27.31 -30.07 17.80
N TRP A 288 26.21 -30.70 17.36
CA TRP A 288 26.03 -31.15 15.96
C TRP A 288 25.03 -30.28 15.17
N ARG A 289 25.15 -28.95 15.24
CA ARG A 289 24.40 -28.03 14.37
C ARG A 289 25.08 -27.96 12.99
N TYR A 290 24.55 -28.73 12.04
CA TYR A 290 25.09 -28.86 10.69
C TYR A 290 24.28 -28.03 9.69
N ASP A 291 24.99 -27.27 8.84
CA ASP A 291 24.42 -26.62 7.66
C ASP A 291 24.44 -27.60 6.47
N GLU A 292 23.26 -28.01 6.01
CA GLU A 292 23.12 -28.98 4.92
C GLU A 292 23.53 -28.42 3.54
N ILE A 293 23.55 -27.10 3.37
CA ILE A 293 23.84 -26.41 2.12
C ILE A 293 25.34 -26.10 2.00
N SER A 294 25.93 -25.51 3.04
CA SER A 294 27.35 -25.14 3.07
C SER A 294 28.26 -26.28 3.56
N GLY A 295 27.69 -27.25 4.29
CA GLY A 295 28.40 -28.40 4.83
C GLY A 295 29.26 -28.11 6.05
N THR A 296 28.96 -27.05 6.80
CA THR A 296 29.69 -26.63 8.01
C THR A 296 29.00 -27.10 9.30
N GLU A 297 29.77 -27.18 10.39
CA GLU A 297 29.24 -27.38 11.74
C GLU A 297 29.57 -26.14 12.59
N SER A 298 28.61 -25.66 13.36
CA SER A 298 28.78 -24.55 14.31
C SER A 298 28.25 -24.95 15.69
N PRO A 299 29.09 -25.47 16.61
CA PRO A 299 28.66 -25.71 17.99
C PRO A 299 28.31 -24.39 18.67
N VAL A 300 27.41 -24.44 19.66
CA VAL A 300 27.01 -23.25 20.44
C VAL A 300 27.88 -23.04 21.67
N ARG A 301 27.80 -21.85 22.28
CA ARG A 301 28.52 -21.50 23.52
C ARG A 301 27.72 -21.87 24.77
N TYR A 302 28.42 -22.01 25.89
CA TYR A 302 27.79 -22.24 27.20
C TYR A 302 28.60 -21.56 28.31
N ILE A 303 27.97 -21.27 29.45
CA ILE A 303 28.69 -20.76 30.63
C ILE A 303 29.40 -21.92 31.34
N ASN A 304 30.73 -21.91 31.35
CA ASN A 304 31.53 -22.95 32.00
C ASN A 304 31.52 -22.81 33.53
N TYR A 305 30.48 -23.31 34.19
CA TYR A 305 30.33 -23.21 35.65
C TYR A 305 31.45 -23.93 36.43
N LEU A 306 32.08 -24.95 35.84
CA LEU A 306 33.22 -25.65 36.45
C LEU A 306 34.50 -24.80 36.51
N TYR A 307 34.57 -23.67 35.81
CA TYR A 307 35.65 -22.68 35.92
C TYR A 307 35.71 -22.04 37.32
N PHE A 308 34.56 -21.78 37.95
CA PHE A 308 34.46 -21.03 39.22
C PHE A 308 34.94 -21.81 40.45
N ASN A 309 35.17 -21.13 41.57
CA ASN A 309 35.74 -21.74 42.77
C ASN A 309 34.69 -22.40 43.65
N VAL A 310 35.09 -23.48 44.35
CA VAL A 310 34.23 -24.11 45.35
C VAL A 310 33.83 -23.09 46.43
N GLY A 311 32.53 -22.98 46.68
CA GLY A 311 31.93 -22.00 47.58
C GLY A 311 31.30 -20.81 46.86
N ASP A 312 31.55 -20.65 45.56
CA ASP A 312 30.91 -19.61 44.75
C ASP A 312 29.44 -19.96 44.49
N THR A 313 28.63 -18.91 44.32
CA THR A 313 27.25 -19.02 43.85
C THR A 313 27.08 -18.03 42.71
N ILE A 314 26.73 -18.54 41.53
CA ILE A 314 26.59 -17.79 40.30
C ILE A 314 25.09 -17.63 40.02
N LYS A 315 24.64 -16.42 39.68
CA LYS A 315 23.26 -16.17 39.23
C LYS A 315 23.08 -16.76 37.81
N ARG A 316 21.87 -17.13 37.38
CA ARG A 316 21.61 -17.54 35.98
C ARG A 316 22.11 -16.46 35.01
N GLY A 317 22.70 -16.84 33.87
CA GLY A 317 23.30 -15.91 32.90
C GLY A 317 24.54 -15.14 33.36
N PHE A 318 25.06 -15.35 34.58
CA PHE A 318 26.20 -14.58 35.10
C PHE A 318 27.53 -15.32 34.92
N VAL A 319 28.58 -14.54 34.67
CA VAL A 319 29.97 -14.99 34.50
C VAL A 319 30.88 -14.55 35.65
N VAL A 320 30.29 -14.14 36.77
CA VAL A 320 30.99 -13.79 38.01
C VAL A 320 30.24 -14.30 39.25
N ALA A 321 30.98 -14.55 40.33
CA ALA A 321 30.38 -15.02 41.58
C ALA A 321 29.64 -13.92 42.36
N GLY A 322 28.47 -14.28 42.90
CA GLY A 322 27.70 -13.46 43.82
C GLY A 322 26.20 -13.45 43.52
N LYS A 323 25.38 -13.83 44.50
CA LYS A 323 23.91 -13.86 44.36
C LYS A 323 23.26 -12.47 44.21
N ASN A 324 23.97 -11.41 44.63
CA ASN A 324 23.52 -10.01 44.56
C ASN A 324 24.38 -9.17 43.59
N THR A 325 25.10 -9.82 42.68
CA THR A 325 25.89 -9.11 41.67
C THR A 325 24.95 -8.34 40.74
N PRO A 326 25.20 -7.03 40.50
CA PRO A 326 24.42 -6.27 39.53
C PRO A 326 24.72 -6.75 38.10
N ALA A 327 23.73 -6.73 37.21
CA ALA A 327 23.92 -7.03 35.80
C ALA A 327 24.70 -5.89 35.13
N THR A 328 25.79 -6.24 34.45
CA THR A 328 26.60 -5.37 33.58
C THR A 328 27.22 -6.25 32.49
N TYR A 329 27.59 -5.69 31.35
CA TYR A 329 28.30 -6.42 30.28
C TYR A 329 29.63 -7.08 30.71
N GLU A 330 30.18 -6.74 31.88
CA GLU A 330 31.37 -7.41 32.45
C GLU A 330 31.00 -8.63 33.32
N THR A 331 29.75 -8.73 33.77
CA THR A 331 29.30 -9.67 34.81
C THR A 331 28.26 -10.66 34.33
N VAL A 332 27.57 -10.39 33.22
CA VAL A 332 26.66 -11.31 32.53
C VAL A 332 27.31 -11.87 31.27
N ALA A 333 26.81 -13.00 30.77
CA ALA A 333 26.99 -13.42 29.38
C ALA A 333 25.76 -12.89 28.60
N PRO A 334 25.87 -11.76 27.87
CA PRO A 334 24.69 -11.05 27.37
C PRO A 334 23.87 -11.79 26.32
N MET A 335 24.40 -12.83 25.67
CA MET A 335 23.76 -13.54 24.55
C MET A 335 23.89 -15.09 24.70
N ILE A 336 23.86 -15.63 25.92
CA ILE A 336 23.97 -17.09 26.15
C ILE A 336 22.81 -17.66 26.98
N ASP A 337 22.04 -16.81 27.66
CA ASP A 337 21.07 -17.22 28.69
C ASP A 337 20.09 -16.05 28.93
N GLU A 338 19.90 -15.23 27.90
CA GLU A 338 19.18 -13.97 27.89
C GLU A 338 17.67 -14.20 27.96
N SER A 339 17.03 -13.26 28.62
CA SER A 339 15.69 -13.41 29.14
C SER A 339 14.94 -12.15 28.78
N ARG A 340 13.83 -12.30 28.07
CA ARG A 340 12.94 -11.22 27.64
C ARG A 340 12.20 -10.45 28.74
N ASP A 341 12.65 -10.59 29.97
CA ASP A 341 12.05 -10.01 31.17
C ASP A 341 13.06 -9.69 32.29
N ASP A 342 14.36 -9.63 31.98
CA ASP A 342 15.39 -9.34 32.98
C ASP A 342 15.76 -7.85 33.11
N GLY A 343 15.27 -7.02 32.18
CA GLY A 343 15.46 -5.56 32.16
C GLY A 343 16.87 -5.13 31.81
N PHE A 344 17.64 -6.01 31.17
CA PHE A 344 18.98 -5.73 30.67
C PHE A 344 18.92 -5.61 29.14
N ASP A 345 19.64 -4.62 28.60
CA ASP A 345 19.80 -4.46 27.17
C ASP A 345 20.92 -5.41 26.70
N ASN A 346 20.56 -6.59 26.24
CA ASN A 346 21.44 -7.74 26.02
C ASN A 346 22.37 -7.52 24.84
N ASP A 347 21.86 -7.04 23.70
CA ASP A 347 22.62 -6.84 22.47
C ASP A 347 23.16 -5.40 22.29
N ARG A 348 22.71 -4.47 23.15
CA ARG A 348 23.16 -3.08 23.23
C ARG A 348 22.67 -2.19 22.09
N ASP A 349 21.47 -2.43 21.60
CA ASP A 349 20.88 -1.67 20.50
C ASP A 349 19.88 -0.58 20.95
N TRP A 350 19.45 -0.57 22.22
CA TRP A 350 18.59 0.48 22.80
C TRP A 350 19.26 1.87 22.79
N ASP A 351 18.65 2.85 22.11
CA ASP A 351 19.12 4.23 22.05
C ASP A 351 18.19 5.21 22.75
N VAL A 352 18.73 5.88 23.78
CA VAL A 352 18.04 6.90 24.58
C VAL A 352 17.40 8.05 23.78
N SER A 353 17.87 8.35 22.56
CA SER A 353 17.30 9.45 21.76
C SER A 353 16.02 9.04 21.04
N ASN A 354 15.88 7.76 20.74
CA ASN A 354 14.84 7.22 19.87
C ASN A 354 13.84 6.34 20.64
N ASP A 355 14.34 5.55 21.59
CA ASP A 355 13.60 4.44 22.22
C ASP A 355 13.06 4.78 23.62
N ASP A 356 13.52 5.88 24.21
CA ASP A 356 13.04 6.43 25.50
C ASP A 356 11.63 7.06 25.37
N VAL A 357 10.63 6.19 25.18
CA VAL A 357 9.23 6.54 24.87
C VAL A 357 8.24 6.10 25.96
N GLY A 358 8.72 5.50 27.06
CA GLY A 358 7.90 5.06 28.18
C GLY A 358 7.28 3.66 28.04
N LEU A 359 6.67 3.19 29.12
CA LEU A 359 6.11 1.83 29.26
C LEU A 359 5.02 1.50 28.24
N ASP A 360 4.26 2.48 27.75
CA ASP A 360 3.23 2.26 26.75
C ASP A 360 3.78 2.17 25.31
N GLY A 361 5.08 2.40 25.12
CA GLY A 361 5.78 2.30 23.83
C GLY A 361 5.47 3.46 22.88
N VAL A 362 4.81 4.53 23.35
CA VAL A 362 4.32 5.61 22.49
C VAL A 362 4.89 6.95 22.93
N LYS A 363 5.67 7.56 22.03
CA LYS A 363 6.28 8.87 22.25
C LYS A 363 5.23 9.97 22.50
N GLY A 364 5.46 10.78 23.54
CA GLY A 364 4.72 12.00 23.85
C GLY A 364 3.46 11.80 24.70
N THR A 365 3.30 10.65 25.35
CA THR A 365 2.14 10.30 26.19
C THR A 365 2.30 10.77 27.64
N GLY A 366 3.53 10.98 28.10
CA GLY A 366 3.91 11.39 29.45
C GLY A 366 3.72 10.27 30.48
N ASP A 367 3.79 9.02 30.06
CA ASP A 367 3.67 7.85 30.91
C ASP A 367 5.00 7.53 31.65
N PRO A 368 5.00 6.62 32.63
CA PRO A 368 6.22 6.29 33.38
C PRO A 368 7.27 5.62 32.48
N GLY A 369 8.53 6.04 32.61
CA GLY A 369 9.65 5.61 31.76
C GLY A 369 10.05 6.69 30.76
N GLU A 370 9.10 7.45 30.21
CA GLU A 370 9.37 8.38 29.11
C GLU A 370 10.32 9.53 29.50
N GLY A 371 11.41 9.67 28.75
CA GLY A 371 12.38 10.74 28.83
C GLY A 371 13.28 10.70 30.08
N ASP A 372 13.34 9.54 30.75
CA ASP A 372 14.12 9.37 31.97
C ASP A 372 15.54 8.79 31.74
N GLY A 373 15.82 8.37 30.51
CA GLY A 373 17.09 7.82 30.07
C GLY A 373 17.38 6.41 30.54
N ILE A 374 16.35 5.64 30.93
CA ILE A 374 16.44 4.27 31.41
C ILE A 374 15.45 3.40 30.64
N ALA A 375 15.95 2.33 30.02
CA ALA A 375 15.13 1.39 29.29
C ALA A 375 13.98 0.83 30.17
N SER A 376 12.76 0.90 29.63
CA SER A 376 11.53 0.49 30.30
C SER A 376 10.91 -0.72 29.60
N SER A 377 11.30 -1.93 30.01
CA SER A 377 10.95 -3.18 29.31
C SER A 377 9.49 -3.58 29.24
N GLY A 378 8.62 -3.00 30.06
CA GLY A 378 7.24 -3.46 30.20
C GLY A 378 7.09 -4.87 30.79
N ALA A 379 8.19 -5.57 31.11
CA ALA A 379 8.21 -6.91 31.69
C ALA A 379 7.32 -7.00 32.96
N GLY A 380 6.56 -8.08 33.09
CA GLY A 380 5.62 -8.26 34.20
C GLY A 380 4.39 -7.33 34.20
N THR A 381 4.21 -6.49 33.16
CA THR A 381 3.01 -5.66 32.96
C THR A 381 2.18 -6.14 31.75
N GLU A 382 1.01 -5.53 31.53
CA GLU A 382 0.21 -5.72 30.31
C GLU A 382 0.60 -4.75 29.19
N LEU A 383 1.52 -3.81 29.46
CA LEU A 383 2.03 -2.86 28.48
C LEU A 383 3.23 -3.45 27.73
N PRO A 384 3.49 -2.99 26.49
CA PRO A 384 4.56 -3.53 25.65
C PRO A 384 5.96 -3.22 26.21
N GLY A 385 6.18 -2.02 26.77
CA GLY A 385 7.52 -1.49 27.03
C GLY A 385 8.00 -0.56 25.92
N GLU A 386 9.20 -0.03 26.08
CA GLU A 386 9.93 0.74 25.06
C GLU A 386 10.43 -0.17 23.93
N PRO A 387 10.69 0.33 22.71
CA PRO A 387 11.35 -0.42 21.63
C PRO A 387 12.75 -0.91 22.03
N ASN A 388 13.26 -1.94 21.36
CA ASN A 388 14.65 -2.41 21.53
C ASN A 388 14.99 -2.80 22.99
N ILE A 389 14.03 -3.38 23.72
CA ILE A 389 14.25 -3.92 25.07
C ILE A 389 13.24 -5.03 25.42
N ASP A 390 13.73 -6.17 25.91
CA ASP A 390 13.03 -7.30 26.53
C ASP A 390 11.81 -7.82 25.74
N LYS A 391 10.63 -7.23 25.96
CA LYS A 391 9.37 -7.70 25.37
C LYS A 391 9.20 -7.26 23.93
N THR A 392 9.79 -6.13 23.59
CA THR A 392 9.72 -5.51 22.26
C THR A 392 10.94 -5.86 21.43
N ASP A 393 11.98 -6.40 22.05
CA ASP A 393 13.17 -6.90 21.38
C ASP A 393 13.31 -8.40 21.56
N VAL A 394 13.26 -9.12 20.45
CA VAL A 394 13.33 -10.57 20.48
C VAL A 394 14.75 -11.09 20.29
N SER A 395 15.72 -10.28 19.88
CA SER A 395 17.13 -10.70 19.99
C SER A 395 17.56 -10.88 21.45
N GLU A 396 16.85 -10.30 22.42
CA GLU A 396 17.13 -10.51 23.85
C GLU A 396 16.48 -11.77 24.44
N THR A 397 16.12 -12.72 23.59
CA THR A 397 15.56 -14.01 24.02
C THR A 397 16.43 -15.14 23.53
N ASP A 398 16.96 -15.96 24.44
CA ASP A 398 17.70 -17.18 24.08
C ASP A 398 16.75 -18.20 23.43
N LEU A 399 16.62 -18.20 22.11
CA LEU A 399 15.61 -18.99 21.42
C LEU A 399 15.97 -20.47 21.41
N ILE A 400 15.05 -21.32 21.84
CA ILE A 400 15.23 -22.79 21.82
C ILE A 400 15.53 -23.34 20.41
N GLY A 401 14.94 -22.74 19.37
CA GLY A 401 15.10 -23.14 17.98
C GLY A 401 14.50 -24.52 17.64
N LEU A 402 14.97 -25.09 16.52
CA LEU A 402 14.61 -26.42 16.04
C LEU A 402 15.40 -27.49 16.78
N THR A 403 14.72 -28.30 17.59
CA THR A 403 15.38 -29.33 18.43
C THR A 403 15.02 -30.77 18.07
N SER A 404 14.05 -30.98 17.19
CA SER A 404 13.80 -32.30 16.60
C SER A 404 13.30 -32.15 15.17
N ALA A 405 13.77 -33.03 14.29
CA ALA A 405 13.25 -33.14 12.93
C ALA A 405 13.25 -34.61 12.49
N VAL A 406 12.11 -35.07 12.00
CA VAL A 406 11.88 -36.47 11.65
C VAL A 406 11.13 -36.54 10.33
N GLN A 407 11.60 -37.37 9.40
CA GLN A 407 10.91 -37.66 8.15
C GLN A 407 10.43 -39.11 8.15
N ILE A 408 9.15 -39.33 7.87
CA ILE A 408 8.56 -40.66 7.70
C ILE A 408 7.83 -40.79 6.36
N PRO A 409 7.77 -41.98 5.76
CA PRO A 409 6.96 -42.19 4.56
C PRO A 409 5.50 -41.81 4.78
N VAL A 410 4.86 -41.25 3.76
CA VAL A 410 3.44 -40.89 3.82
C VAL A 410 2.57 -42.07 4.25
N GLY A 411 1.63 -41.81 5.15
CA GLY A 411 0.65 -42.81 5.60
C GLY A 411 1.18 -43.83 6.61
N ASP A 412 2.45 -43.78 7.01
CA ASP A 412 2.98 -44.59 8.12
C ASP A 412 2.38 -44.18 9.47
N ILE A 413 1.86 -42.96 9.57
CA ILE A 413 1.13 -42.47 10.74
C ILE A 413 -0.33 -42.18 10.44
N SER A 414 -1.18 -42.48 11.43
CA SER A 414 -2.59 -42.06 11.40
C SER A 414 -2.92 -41.28 12.67
N LEU A 415 -3.09 -39.97 12.55
CA LEU A 415 -3.43 -39.07 13.68
C LEU A 415 -4.76 -39.44 14.37
N ASN A 416 -5.60 -40.26 13.73
CA ASN A 416 -6.85 -40.75 14.32
C ASN A 416 -6.64 -41.94 15.27
N THR A 417 -5.58 -42.73 15.11
CA THR A 417 -5.37 -43.98 15.85
C THR A 417 -4.04 -44.03 16.61
N THR A 418 -3.06 -43.23 16.22
CA THR A 418 -1.77 -43.16 16.92
C THR A 418 -1.98 -42.55 18.31
N PRO A 419 -1.48 -43.17 19.39
CA PRO A 419 -1.58 -42.60 20.73
C PRO A 419 -0.82 -41.28 20.83
N ASP A 420 -1.40 -40.25 21.46
CA ASP A 420 -0.76 -38.94 21.63
C ASP A 420 0.62 -39.05 22.32
N ARG A 421 0.80 -40.04 23.20
CA ARG A 421 2.11 -40.33 23.81
C ARG A 421 3.18 -40.70 22.79
N TYR A 422 2.83 -41.47 21.75
CA TYR A 422 3.79 -41.79 20.69
C TYR A 422 4.15 -40.52 19.91
N LEU A 423 3.16 -39.66 19.62
CA LEU A 423 3.42 -38.39 18.93
C LEU A 423 4.39 -37.52 19.74
N TRP A 424 4.15 -37.42 21.04
CA TRP A 424 5.02 -36.71 21.97
C TRP A 424 6.42 -37.33 22.04
N ASP A 425 6.51 -38.62 22.41
CA ASP A 425 7.77 -39.31 22.68
C ASP A 425 8.66 -39.42 21.43
N TYR A 426 8.07 -39.43 20.22
CA TYR A 426 8.81 -39.62 18.95
C TYR A 426 9.09 -38.31 18.21
N PHE A 427 8.13 -37.38 18.11
CA PHE A 427 8.30 -36.17 17.28
C PHE A 427 8.61 -34.90 18.08
N MET A 428 8.32 -34.88 19.38
CA MET A 428 8.38 -33.65 20.19
C MET A 428 9.45 -33.71 21.29
N VAL A 429 10.14 -34.85 21.44
CA VAL A 429 11.28 -34.99 22.36
C VAL A 429 12.54 -34.43 21.69
N PRO A 430 13.23 -33.45 22.30
CA PRO A 430 14.45 -32.86 21.75
C PRO A 430 15.57 -33.87 21.48
N GLY A 431 16.39 -33.56 20.49
CA GLY A 431 17.56 -34.32 20.08
C GLY A 431 17.25 -35.56 19.22
N HIS A 432 16.03 -35.68 18.69
CA HIS A 432 15.69 -36.72 17.74
C HIS A 432 15.74 -36.17 16.30
N PHE A 433 16.82 -36.52 15.60
CA PHE A 433 17.04 -36.18 14.20
C PHE A 433 17.11 -37.46 13.35
N ASP A 434 16.02 -37.76 12.65
CA ASP A 434 15.94 -38.88 11.69
C ASP A 434 15.58 -38.32 10.32
N LEU A 435 16.63 -37.94 9.58
CA LEU A 435 16.56 -37.25 8.30
C LEU A 435 17.19 -38.14 7.21
N PRO A 436 16.49 -39.18 6.72
CA PRO A 436 17.00 -40.09 5.70
C PRO A 436 17.22 -39.44 4.32
N ARG A 437 16.80 -38.18 4.12
CA ARG A 437 16.89 -37.41 2.86
C ARG A 437 16.35 -38.20 1.67
N PRO A 438 15.09 -38.62 1.74
CA PRO A 438 14.55 -39.54 0.77
C PRO A 438 14.23 -38.86 -0.55
N THR A 439 13.99 -39.67 -1.58
CA THR A 439 13.26 -39.25 -2.77
C THR A 439 11.92 -39.96 -2.77
N GLY A 440 10.82 -39.21 -2.84
CA GLY A 440 9.45 -39.71 -2.74
C GLY A 440 8.59 -38.96 -1.73
N GLU A 441 7.42 -39.51 -1.40
CA GLU A 441 6.38 -38.81 -0.62
C GLU A 441 6.61 -39.04 0.89
N TYR A 442 6.99 -37.98 1.60
CA TYR A 442 7.33 -38.03 3.02
C TYR A 442 6.62 -36.94 3.83
N ASP A 443 6.28 -37.29 5.06
CA ASP A 443 5.78 -36.37 6.06
C ASP A 443 6.97 -35.90 6.92
N THR A 444 7.24 -34.60 6.92
CA THR A 444 8.31 -33.98 7.73
C THR A 444 7.70 -33.35 8.98
N PHE A 445 8.22 -33.73 10.14
CA PHE A 445 7.80 -33.28 11.46
C PHE A 445 8.94 -32.53 12.12
N ILE A 446 8.67 -31.29 12.53
CA ILE A 446 9.71 -30.41 13.09
C ILE A 446 9.19 -29.77 14.36
N SER A 447 9.95 -29.89 15.45
CA SER A 447 9.52 -29.38 16.74
C SER A 447 10.51 -28.45 17.43
N SER A 448 9.96 -27.56 18.24
CA SER A 448 10.70 -26.81 19.25
C SER A 448 11.07 -27.69 20.43
N GLY A 449 12.03 -27.23 21.24
CA GLY A 449 12.37 -27.86 22.50
C GLY A 449 11.32 -27.69 23.59
N PHE A 450 11.63 -28.22 24.78
CA PHE A 450 10.71 -28.18 25.91
C PHE A 450 10.78 -26.84 26.64
N PHE A 451 9.61 -26.25 26.88
CA PHE A 451 9.48 -25.07 27.73
C PHE A 451 8.27 -25.20 28.67
N PRO A 452 8.33 -24.67 29.90
CA PRO A 452 7.21 -24.64 30.82
C PRO A 452 6.23 -23.50 30.48
N MET A 453 4.97 -23.63 30.92
CA MET A 453 4.01 -22.52 30.89
C MET A 453 3.28 -22.38 32.22
N ASP A 454 3.54 -21.30 32.95
CA ASP A 454 2.84 -20.96 34.17
C ASP A 454 1.45 -20.34 33.90
N PRO A 455 0.50 -20.39 34.86
CA PRO A 455 -0.83 -19.80 34.67
C PRO A 455 -0.75 -18.32 34.30
N GLY A 456 -1.39 -17.94 33.20
CA GLY A 456 -1.38 -16.56 32.67
C GLY A 456 -0.20 -16.24 31.75
N GLN A 457 0.85 -17.08 31.71
CA GLN A 457 2.02 -16.86 30.85
C GLN A 457 1.63 -16.97 29.37
N ARG A 458 2.27 -16.13 28.55
CA ARG A 458 2.20 -16.15 27.09
C ARG A 458 3.56 -16.52 26.53
N GLN A 459 3.55 -17.35 25.50
CA GLN A 459 4.72 -17.72 24.72
C GLN A 459 4.38 -17.55 23.24
N ARG A 460 5.35 -17.11 22.44
CA ARG A 460 5.15 -16.80 21.03
C ARG A 460 5.95 -17.76 20.15
N ILE A 461 5.41 -18.01 18.96
CA ILE A 461 6.12 -18.62 17.85
C ILE A 461 5.87 -17.78 16.62
N ALA A 462 6.92 -17.46 15.89
CA ALA A 462 6.84 -16.80 14.60
C ALA A 462 7.50 -17.69 13.54
N ILE A 463 6.84 -17.84 12.39
CA ILE A 463 7.32 -18.65 11.27
C ILE A 463 7.23 -17.81 10.00
N ALA A 464 8.26 -17.86 9.16
CA ALA A 464 8.21 -17.35 7.80
C ALA A 464 8.13 -18.49 6.81
N ILE A 465 7.25 -18.35 5.81
CA ILE A 465 7.13 -19.25 4.68
C ILE A 465 7.48 -18.46 3.42
N ALA A 466 8.52 -18.87 2.72
CA ALA A 466 8.94 -18.27 1.46
C ALA A 466 8.81 -19.28 0.33
N ILE A 467 8.40 -18.79 -0.85
CA ILE A 467 8.33 -19.60 -2.07
C ILE A 467 9.13 -18.89 -3.16
N ALA A 468 9.94 -19.64 -3.92
CA ALA A 468 10.63 -19.13 -5.10
C ALA A 468 10.50 -20.10 -6.26
N GLY A 469 10.49 -19.55 -7.48
CA GLY A 469 10.46 -20.31 -8.73
C GLY A 469 10.90 -19.43 -9.89
N GLY A 470 11.21 -20.07 -11.02
CA GLY A 470 11.66 -19.38 -12.24
C GLY A 470 13.18 -19.36 -12.44
N GLY A 471 13.96 -19.86 -11.47
CA GLY A 471 15.39 -20.14 -11.67
C GLY A 471 15.61 -21.20 -12.76
N GLN A 472 16.79 -21.21 -13.36
CA GLN A 472 17.19 -22.22 -14.34
C GLN A 472 17.47 -23.58 -13.68
N THR A 473 17.81 -23.58 -12.39
CA THR A 473 18.11 -24.78 -11.60
C THR A 473 17.36 -24.79 -10.28
N LYS A 474 17.25 -25.97 -9.65
CA LYS A 474 16.67 -26.12 -8.30
C LYS A 474 17.46 -25.34 -7.25
N ASP A 475 18.79 -25.39 -7.34
CA ASP A 475 19.67 -24.72 -6.39
C ASP A 475 19.55 -23.18 -6.48
N GLU A 476 19.27 -22.62 -7.65
CA GLU A 476 18.94 -21.19 -7.80
C GLU A 476 17.65 -20.82 -7.05
N ASP A 477 16.62 -21.67 -7.11
CA ASP A 477 15.37 -21.45 -6.37
C ASP A 477 15.57 -21.64 -4.85
N ILE A 478 16.38 -22.61 -4.41
CA ILE A 478 16.77 -22.79 -3.00
C ILE A 478 17.45 -21.52 -2.46
N ASN A 479 18.46 -21.00 -3.18
CA ASN A 479 19.15 -19.77 -2.78
C ASN A 479 18.19 -18.57 -2.72
N ALA A 480 17.26 -18.45 -3.67
CA ALA A 480 16.25 -17.39 -3.64
C ALA A 480 15.29 -17.51 -2.45
N VAL A 481 14.94 -18.72 -2.01
CA VAL A 481 14.17 -18.95 -0.77
C VAL A 481 14.99 -18.56 0.46
N ILE A 482 16.27 -18.92 0.53
CA ILE A 482 17.16 -18.55 1.64
C ILE A 482 17.25 -17.03 1.75
N ASP A 483 17.53 -16.32 0.65
CA ASP A 483 17.63 -14.87 0.63
C ASP A 483 16.34 -14.20 1.15
N LYS A 484 15.18 -14.72 0.75
CA LYS A 484 13.87 -14.27 1.23
C LYS A 484 13.68 -14.52 2.72
N LEU A 485 14.04 -15.70 3.23
CA LEU A 485 13.92 -16.04 4.66
C LEU A 485 14.92 -15.27 5.53
N VAL A 486 16.10 -14.93 5.01
CA VAL A 486 17.06 -14.04 5.68
C VAL A 486 16.51 -12.62 5.77
N ASN A 487 15.91 -12.09 4.70
CA ASN A 487 15.24 -10.79 4.75
C ASN A 487 13.99 -10.82 5.66
N ALA A 488 13.29 -11.96 5.73
CA ALA A 488 12.18 -12.15 6.65
C ALA A 488 12.64 -12.10 8.12
N LYS A 489 13.79 -12.70 8.45
CA LYS A 489 14.41 -12.57 9.78
C LYS A 489 14.77 -11.12 10.09
N LYS A 490 15.40 -10.40 9.17
CA LYS A 490 15.67 -8.95 9.37
C LYS A 490 14.40 -8.12 9.58
N ALA A 491 13.34 -8.42 8.84
CA ALA A 491 12.06 -7.74 9.02
C ALA A 491 11.43 -8.08 10.36
N TYR A 492 11.57 -9.32 10.83
CA TYR A 492 11.14 -9.75 12.15
C TYR A 492 11.93 -9.09 13.27
N ASP A 493 13.25 -9.01 13.15
CA ASP A 493 14.16 -8.37 14.13
C ASP A 493 13.88 -6.88 14.24
N ALA A 494 13.44 -6.23 13.16
CA ALA A 494 12.95 -4.85 13.17
C ALA A 494 11.49 -4.72 13.68
N ASP A 495 10.96 -5.71 14.41
CA ASP A 495 9.56 -5.84 14.87
C ASP A 495 8.54 -5.57 13.74
N TYR A 496 8.80 -6.03 12.53
CA TYR A 496 7.99 -5.78 11.33
C TYR A 496 7.77 -4.29 10.99
N GLN A 497 8.64 -3.41 11.49
CA GLN A 497 8.61 -1.98 11.24
C GLN A 497 9.64 -1.64 10.16
N PHE A 498 9.15 -1.28 8.99
CA PHE A 498 9.95 -0.81 7.86
C PHE A 498 9.15 0.16 7.01
N ALA A 499 9.83 0.79 6.05
CA ALA A 499 9.23 1.78 5.16
C ALA A 499 7.99 1.23 4.44
N LYS A 500 6.95 2.06 4.38
CA LYS A 500 5.61 1.74 3.91
C LYS A 500 5.29 2.50 2.65
N ALA A 501 4.52 1.85 1.79
CA ALA A 501 3.96 2.51 0.63
C ALA A 501 3.02 3.66 1.04
N PRO A 502 2.85 4.65 0.15
CA PRO A 502 1.80 5.65 0.29
C PRO A 502 0.42 5.01 0.48
N ILE A 503 -0.57 5.79 0.93
CA ILE A 503 -1.94 5.24 1.03
C ILE A 503 -2.53 4.96 -0.36
N GLN A 504 -3.38 3.94 -0.47
CA GLN A 504 -4.04 3.59 -1.72
C GLN A 504 -5.01 4.69 -2.20
N VAL A 505 -5.06 4.90 -3.51
CA VAL A 505 -6.04 5.78 -4.16
C VAL A 505 -7.37 5.06 -4.42
N THR A 506 -8.46 5.82 -4.55
CA THR A 506 -9.75 5.29 -5.01
C THR A 506 -9.86 5.38 -6.54
N LEU A 507 -9.75 4.24 -7.23
CA LEU A 507 -9.81 4.16 -8.69
C LEU A 507 -11.24 3.98 -9.22
N LYS A 508 -11.59 4.73 -10.26
CA LYS A 508 -12.77 4.48 -11.10
C LYS A 508 -12.38 4.27 -12.55
N ALA A 509 -13.08 3.37 -13.22
CA ALA A 509 -12.90 3.07 -14.64
C ALA A 509 -14.22 3.18 -15.42
N VAL A 510 -14.21 3.93 -16.51
CA VAL A 510 -15.37 4.16 -17.39
C VAL A 510 -15.14 3.49 -18.73
N PRO A 511 -15.96 2.48 -19.11
CA PRO A 511 -15.84 1.83 -20.40
C PRO A 511 -16.31 2.74 -21.55
N GLY A 512 -15.52 2.77 -22.61
CA GLY A 512 -15.87 3.40 -23.90
C GLY A 512 -15.68 2.45 -25.07
N ASP A 513 -16.06 2.91 -26.27
CA ASP A 513 -15.84 2.16 -27.52
C ASP A 513 -14.36 2.26 -27.90
N GLY A 514 -13.61 1.15 -27.74
CA GLY A 514 -12.17 1.05 -28.02
C GLY A 514 -11.28 1.83 -27.05
N LYS A 515 -11.82 2.25 -25.90
CA LYS A 515 -11.06 2.98 -24.87
C LYS A 515 -11.61 2.73 -23.47
N VAL A 516 -10.77 2.95 -22.46
CA VAL A 516 -11.17 3.04 -21.04
C VAL A 516 -10.64 4.35 -20.49
N MET A 517 -11.48 5.08 -19.77
CA MET A 517 -11.04 6.23 -18.99
C MET A 517 -10.90 5.84 -17.52
N LEU A 518 -9.74 6.10 -16.94
CA LEU A 518 -9.42 5.91 -15.55
C LEU A 518 -9.35 7.28 -14.87
N TYR A 519 -9.82 7.37 -13.63
CA TYR A 519 -9.60 8.52 -12.77
C TYR A 519 -9.61 8.13 -11.30
N TRP A 520 -8.86 8.87 -10.48
CA TRP A 520 -8.63 8.56 -9.07
C TRP A 520 -8.56 9.84 -8.20
N ASP A 521 -8.57 9.67 -6.89
CA ASP A 521 -8.41 10.75 -5.90
C ASP A 521 -6.93 11.06 -5.60
N ASP A 522 -6.68 12.10 -4.81
CA ASP A 522 -5.36 12.61 -4.44
C ASP A 522 -4.91 12.15 -3.04
N ALA A 523 -5.59 11.16 -2.45
CA ALA A 523 -5.37 10.76 -1.06
C ALA A 523 -3.90 10.39 -0.78
N ALA A 524 -3.25 9.70 -1.72
CA ALA A 524 -1.86 9.26 -1.60
C ALA A 524 -0.85 10.40 -1.41
N GLU A 525 -1.11 11.60 -1.97
CA GLU A 525 -0.19 12.76 -1.88
C GLU A 525 -0.03 13.32 -0.47
N TYR A 526 -0.91 12.90 0.43
CA TYR A 526 -0.92 13.30 1.84
C TYR A 526 -0.42 12.20 2.78
N SER A 527 0.10 11.08 2.24
CA SER A 527 0.67 10.02 3.07
C SER A 527 1.90 10.51 3.85
N ILE A 528 2.08 9.90 5.02
CA ILE A 528 3.27 10.08 5.86
C ILE A 528 3.78 8.69 6.23
N ASP A 529 5.05 8.41 5.91
CA ASP A 529 5.79 7.28 6.41
C ASP A 529 6.44 7.65 7.76
N ASN A 530 5.81 7.21 8.85
CA ASN A 530 6.29 7.44 10.20
C ASN A 530 7.59 6.69 10.52
N TYR A 531 7.88 5.59 9.84
CA TYR A 531 9.14 4.84 10.03
C TYR A 531 10.31 5.61 9.41
N ILE A 532 10.12 6.14 8.20
CA ILE A 532 11.13 7.01 7.58
C ILE A 532 11.33 8.28 8.42
N GLU A 533 10.27 8.86 8.99
CA GLU A 533 10.40 10.01 9.89
C GLU A 533 11.16 9.68 11.18
N SER A 534 10.90 8.51 11.79
CA SER A 534 11.53 8.12 13.07
C SER A 534 13.04 7.91 12.94
N ILE A 535 13.51 7.39 11.79
CA ILE A 535 14.94 7.19 11.50
C ILE A 535 15.64 8.43 10.90
N GLY A 536 14.99 9.61 10.95
CA GLY A 536 15.55 10.89 10.51
C GLY A 536 15.50 11.14 9.00
N GLY A 537 14.67 10.38 8.27
CA GLY A 537 14.35 10.60 6.87
C GLY A 537 13.14 11.54 6.66
N PRO A 538 12.84 11.87 5.40
CA PRO A 538 11.68 12.69 5.07
C PRO A 538 10.40 11.84 5.10
N GLY A 539 9.64 11.88 6.20
CA GLY A 539 8.38 11.11 6.31
C GLY A 539 7.31 11.43 5.26
N ARG A 540 7.44 12.52 4.49
CA ARG A 540 6.61 12.78 3.32
C ARG A 540 7.41 12.46 2.07
N ASP A 541 7.28 11.23 1.61
CA ASP A 541 8.12 10.63 0.57
C ASP A 541 7.35 10.15 -0.67
N PHE A 542 6.04 10.44 -0.76
CA PHE A 542 5.25 10.22 -1.98
C PHE A 542 5.93 10.87 -3.20
N GLU A 543 6.02 10.13 -4.30
CA GLU A 543 6.65 10.57 -5.55
C GLU A 543 5.67 10.60 -6.73
N GLY A 544 4.79 9.59 -6.88
CA GLY A 544 3.89 9.58 -8.02
C GLY A 544 2.94 8.41 -8.13
N TYR A 545 2.32 8.31 -9.32
CA TYR A 545 1.37 7.28 -9.70
C TYR A 545 1.86 6.43 -10.87
N ARG A 546 1.61 5.13 -10.82
CA ARG A 546 1.76 4.20 -11.95
C ARG A 546 0.43 3.56 -12.30
N ILE A 547 0.22 3.34 -13.59
CA ILE A 547 -0.99 2.75 -14.12
C ILE A 547 -0.65 1.43 -14.77
N TYR A 548 -1.30 0.36 -14.31
CA TYR A 548 -1.16 -0.98 -14.85
C TYR A 548 -2.43 -1.43 -15.54
N ARG A 549 -2.26 -2.27 -16.55
CA ARG A 549 -3.33 -2.98 -17.25
C ARG A 549 -2.96 -4.43 -17.39
N ALA A 550 -3.88 -5.30 -17.01
CA ALA A 550 -3.77 -6.74 -17.16
C ALA A 550 -5.06 -7.33 -17.75
N THR A 551 -4.92 -8.47 -18.40
CA THR A 551 -6.04 -9.38 -18.72
C THR A 551 -6.10 -10.54 -17.75
N ASP A 552 -5.02 -10.74 -17.00
CA ASP A 552 -4.90 -11.73 -15.93
C ASP A 552 -5.16 -11.07 -14.56
N PRO A 553 -6.02 -11.66 -13.70
CA PRO A 553 -6.33 -11.07 -12.39
C PRO A 553 -5.11 -10.98 -11.46
N SER A 554 -4.08 -11.82 -11.66
CA SER A 554 -2.83 -11.78 -10.90
C SER A 554 -1.77 -10.87 -11.53
N PHE A 555 -2.13 -10.08 -12.55
CA PHE A 555 -1.25 -9.14 -13.26
C PHE A 555 0.03 -9.79 -13.83
N LEU A 556 0.03 -11.11 -14.04
CA LEU A 556 1.19 -11.85 -14.54
C LEU A 556 1.61 -11.38 -15.94
N ASP A 557 0.65 -10.99 -16.78
CA ASP A 557 0.91 -10.44 -18.11
C ASP A 557 1.47 -9.01 -18.09
N ALA A 558 1.47 -8.32 -16.93
CA ALA A 558 2.13 -7.06 -16.71
C ALA A 558 3.51 -7.20 -16.03
N ARG A 559 3.82 -8.34 -15.38
CA ARG A 559 5.11 -8.63 -14.72
C ARG A 559 6.23 -8.90 -15.73
N LYS A 560 6.89 -7.84 -16.20
CA LYS A 560 7.86 -7.89 -17.33
C LYS A 560 9.25 -7.36 -17.00
N ILE A 561 9.44 -6.71 -15.86
CA ILE A 561 10.74 -6.16 -15.47
C ILE A 561 11.48 -7.25 -14.70
N THR A 562 12.68 -7.60 -15.17
CA THR A 562 13.48 -8.70 -14.62
C THR A 562 14.62 -8.20 -13.73
N ASP A 563 15.07 -9.05 -12.82
CA ASP A 563 16.29 -8.82 -12.05
C ASP A 563 17.57 -9.04 -12.84
N GLY A 564 18.71 -8.82 -12.19
CA GLY A 564 20.03 -9.04 -12.77
C GLY A 564 20.27 -10.48 -13.24
N PHE A 565 19.44 -11.43 -12.79
CA PHE A 565 19.49 -12.83 -13.16
C PHE A 565 18.47 -13.21 -14.26
N GLY A 566 17.59 -12.27 -14.65
CA GLY A 566 16.57 -12.48 -15.69
C GLY A 566 15.22 -12.96 -15.16
N THR A 567 15.01 -12.99 -13.85
CA THR A 567 13.74 -13.41 -13.23
C THR A 567 12.76 -12.24 -13.20
N PRO A 568 11.51 -12.36 -13.72
CA PRO A 568 10.52 -11.29 -13.65
C PRO A 568 10.13 -10.94 -12.21
N LYS A 569 10.31 -9.68 -11.80
CA LYS A 569 10.01 -9.18 -10.44
C LYS A 569 8.98 -8.05 -10.42
N LEU A 570 9.12 -7.02 -11.27
CA LEU A 570 8.25 -5.83 -11.23
C LEU A 570 7.26 -5.76 -12.41
N LEU A 571 6.14 -5.07 -12.17
CA LEU A 571 5.14 -4.77 -13.19
C LEU A 571 5.65 -3.66 -14.12
N LYS A 572 5.31 -3.75 -15.41
CA LYS A 572 5.58 -2.69 -16.39
C LYS A 572 4.36 -1.78 -16.53
N PRO A 573 4.43 -0.50 -16.13
CA PRO A 573 3.31 0.42 -16.25
C PRO A 573 3.01 0.76 -17.72
N ILE A 574 1.74 1.06 -18.00
CA ILE A 574 1.31 1.64 -19.28
C ILE A 574 1.38 3.18 -19.28
N ALA A 575 1.41 3.78 -18.09
CA ALA A 575 1.66 5.20 -17.86
C ALA A 575 2.19 5.43 -16.44
N GLN A 576 2.95 6.50 -16.27
CA GLN A 576 3.52 6.94 -15.00
C GLN A 576 3.45 8.47 -14.94
N PHE A 577 3.13 9.01 -13.77
CA PHE A 577 3.06 10.44 -13.49
C PHE A 577 3.71 10.72 -12.14
N ASP A 578 4.68 11.61 -12.12
CA ASP A 578 5.53 11.89 -10.97
C ASP A 578 5.51 13.37 -10.61
N LEU A 579 5.93 13.69 -9.39
CA LEU A 579 6.03 15.06 -8.90
C LEU A 579 7.04 15.87 -9.74
N LYS A 580 6.95 17.20 -9.62
CA LYS A 580 7.91 18.12 -10.26
C LYS A 580 8.80 18.74 -9.21
N ASP A 581 9.70 17.94 -8.67
CA ASP A 581 10.59 18.32 -7.57
C ASP A 581 12.08 18.02 -7.85
N GLY A 582 12.38 17.42 -9.01
CA GLY A 582 13.74 17.07 -9.43
C GLY A 582 14.16 15.64 -9.08
N ILE A 583 13.30 14.83 -8.44
CA ILE A 583 13.53 13.41 -8.22
C ILE A 583 13.18 12.64 -9.50
N THR A 584 14.20 12.12 -10.19
CA THR A 584 14.02 11.50 -11.51
C THR A 584 14.96 10.33 -11.73
N GLY A 585 14.66 9.51 -12.74
CA GLY A 585 15.50 8.39 -13.14
C GLY A 585 15.35 7.16 -12.26
N PHE A 586 16.41 6.35 -12.18
CA PHE A 586 16.44 5.14 -11.37
C PHE A 586 16.89 5.45 -9.94
N ASP A 587 16.24 4.83 -8.96
CA ASP A 587 16.66 4.91 -7.57
C ASP A 587 18.11 4.41 -7.40
N PRO A 588 18.89 4.94 -6.45
CA PRO A 588 20.31 4.58 -6.31
C PRO A 588 20.55 3.29 -5.52
N VAL A 589 19.55 2.77 -4.80
CA VAL A 589 19.69 1.63 -3.88
C VAL A 589 19.61 0.33 -4.68
N GLY A 590 18.48 0.14 -5.37
CA GLY A 590 18.15 -1.07 -6.10
C GLY A 590 18.13 -2.34 -5.24
N PHE A 591 17.68 -3.44 -5.82
CA PHE A 591 17.70 -4.76 -5.21
C PHE A 591 17.97 -5.82 -6.28
N ASN A 592 18.90 -6.74 -6.04
CA ASN A 592 19.27 -7.81 -6.97
C ASN A 592 19.51 -7.34 -8.42
N GLY A 593 20.09 -6.14 -8.58
CA GLY A 593 20.37 -5.51 -9.87
C GLY A 593 19.18 -4.81 -10.55
N ILE A 594 18.00 -4.79 -9.93
CA ILE A 594 16.85 -3.98 -10.35
C ILE A 594 16.94 -2.62 -9.66
N HIS A 595 16.70 -1.57 -10.44
CA HIS A 595 16.42 -0.26 -9.89
C HIS A 595 15.00 0.15 -10.26
N PHE A 596 14.27 0.70 -9.31
CA PHE A 596 12.96 1.30 -9.42
C PHE A 596 13.05 2.64 -10.14
N TYR A 597 12.17 2.89 -11.11
CA TYR A 597 12.16 4.12 -11.90
C TYR A 597 11.24 5.18 -11.29
N LEU A 598 11.79 6.25 -10.75
CA LEU A 598 11.08 7.30 -10.02
C LEU A 598 10.33 8.29 -10.92
N GLY A 599 10.72 8.42 -12.19
CA GLY A 599 10.01 9.27 -13.16
C GLY A 599 10.92 10.23 -13.94
N ASP A 600 10.29 11.25 -14.55
CA ASP A 600 10.87 12.20 -15.51
C ASP A 600 10.42 13.67 -15.26
N ASP A 601 9.97 14.02 -14.06
CA ASP A 601 9.33 15.29 -13.67
C ASP A 601 8.12 15.64 -14.58
N THR A 602 7.23 14.69 -14.85
CA THR A 602 6.12 14.88 -15.79
C THR A 602 4.96 15.69 -15.18
N GLY A 603 4.83 15.66 -13.87
CA GLY A 603 3.74 16.29 -13.10
C GLY A 603 2.57 15.33 -12.92
N LEU A 604 1.97 15.39 -11.74
CA LEU A 604 0.85 14.54 -11.36
C LEU A 604 -0.36 14.70 -12.27
N ARG A 605 -1.03 13.58 -12.49
CA ARG A 605 -2.32 13.46 -13.18
C ARG A 605 -3.22 12.55 -12.37
N HIS A 606 -4.52 12.83 -12.41
CA HIS A 606 -5.58 12.07 -11.73
C HIS A 606 -6.54 11.42 -12.72
N SER A 607 -6.17 11.37 -13.98
CA SER A 607 -6.93 10.70 -15.03
C SER A 607 -6.07 10.25 -16.18
N TYR A 608 -6.43 9.10 -16.78
CA TYR A 608 -5.73 8.51 -17.91
C TYR A 608 -6.71 7.86 -18.88
N VAL A 609 -6.45 7.95 -20.18
CA VAL A 609 -7.27 7.30 -21.21
C VAL A 609 -6.44 6.22 -21.90
N ASP A 610 -6.78 4.95 -21.65
CA ASP A 610 -6.22 3.83 -22.41
C ASP A 610 -7.02 3.63 -23.69
N SER A 611 -6.36 3.77 -24.85
CA SER A 611 -6.93 3.49 -26.18
C SER A 611 -6.38 2.20 -26.81
N GLY A 612 -5.56 1.43 -26.08
CA GLY A 612 -4.98 0.16 -26.51
C GLY A 612 -5.84 -1.07 -26.21
N VAL A 613 -7.13 -0.88 -25.92
CA VAL A 613 -8.06 -1.93 -25.50
C VAL A 613 -8.93 -2.48 -26.64
N VAL A 614 -9.42 -3.69 -26.44
CA VAL A 614 -10.36 -4.35 -27.35
C VAL A 614 -11.73 -4.43 -26.69
N ASN A 615 -12.79 -4.06 -27.43
CA ASN A 615 -14.15 -4.22 -26.93
C ASN A 615 -14.49 -5.68 -26.66
N GLY A 616 -15.18 -5.94 -25.54
CA GLY A 616 -15.53 -7.28 -25.09
C GLY A 616 -14.43 -7.98 -24.29
N GLN A 617 -13.18 -7.50 -24.32
CA GLN A 617 -12.12 -8.00 -23.45
C GLN A 617 -12.30 -7.42 -22.05
N ARG A 618 -12.34 -8.29 -21.05
CA ARG A 618 -12.23 -7.88 -19.65
C ARG A 618 -10.79 -7.47 -19.36
N TYR A 619 -10.64 -6.31 -18.75
CA TYR A 619 -9.36 -5.79 -18.25
C TYR A 619 -9.44 -5.52 -16.75
N PHE A 620 -8.31 -5.73 -16.09
CA PHE A 620 -8.02 -5.28 -14.75
C PHE A 620 -7.09 -4.08 -14.88
N TYR A 621 -7.46 -2.97 -14.24
CA TYR A 621 -6.62 -1.79 -14.11
C TYR A 621 -6.27 -1.58 -12.66
N ALA A 622 -5.03 -1.21 -12.40
CA ALA A 622 -4.59 -0.76 -11.09
C ALA A 622 -3.93 0.60 -11.23
N VAL A 623 -4.21 1.50 -10.29
CA VAL A 623 -3.43 2.73 -10.11
C VAL A 623 -2.74 2.62 -8.77
N THR A 624 -1.43 2.67 -8.79
CA THR A 624 -0.60 2.54 -7.60
C THR A 624 0.12 3.85 -7.33
N ALA A 625 0.13 4.27 -6.08
CA ALA A 625 1.03 5.31 -5.60
C ALA A 625 2.37 4.70 -5.20
N TYR A 626 3.47 5.43 -5.41
CA TYR A 626 4.82 5.02 -5.01
C TYR A 626 5.58 6.19 -4.37
N ASP A 627 6.53 5.85 -3.52
CA ASP A 627 7.44 6.78 -2.84
C ASP A 627 8.85 6.80 -3.48
N PHE A 628 9.77 7.58 -2.94
CA PHE A 628 11.18 7.60 -3.37
C PHE A 628 12.14 6.88 -2.40
N GLY A 629 11.64 6.23 -1.35
CA GLY A 629 12.43 5.54 -0.32
C GLY A 629 13.39 6.45 0.47
N TYR A 630 14.45 5.86 1.05
CA TYR A 630 15.46 6.60 1.81
C TYR A 630 16.87 6.05 1.57
N ALA A 631 17.48 6.52 0.48
CA ALA A 631 18.80 6.09 0.03
C ALA A 631 19.94 6.18 1.06
N PRO A 632 20.03 7.19 1.96
CA PRO A 632 21.09 7.25 2.97
C PRO A 632 21.14 6.04 3.90
N LEU A 633 20.01 5.38 4.14
CA LEU A 633 19.91 4.16 4.94
C LEU A 633 19.62 2.92 4.09
N ASN A 634 19.87 2.99 2.77
CA ASN A 634 19.72 1.88 1.85
C ASN A 634 18.28 1.30 1.81
N ILE A 635 17.28 2.16 1.98
CA ILE A 635 15.87 1.81 1.89
C ILE A 635 15.38 2.08 0.47
N THR A 636 14.92 1.03 -0.20
CA THR A 636 14.38 1.11 -1.57
C THR A 636 12.99 1.75 -1.60
N PRO A 637 12.62 2.39 -2.73
CA PRO A 637 11.26 2.85 -2.94
C PRO A 637 10.22 1.74 -2.82
N THR A 638 9.01 2.09 -2.37
CA THR A 638 7.87 1.17 -2.29
C THR A 638 6.67 1.67 -3.07
N GLU A 639 5.74 0.75 -3.35
CA GLU A 639 4.59 0.98 -4.20
C GLU A 639 3.37 0.26 -3.63
N THR A 640 2.22 0.95 -3.63
CA THR A 640 0.96 0.39 -3.08
C THR A 640 0.58 -0.97 -3.66
N PRO A 641 0.00 -1.86 -2.86
CA PRO A 641 -0.35 -3.20 -3.31
C PRO A 641 -1.50 -3.19 -4.32
N VAL A 642 -1.52 -4.23 -5.16
CA VAL A 642 -2.57 -4.52 -6.15
C VAL A 642 -3.27 -5.81 -5.75
N SER A 643 -4.54 -5.75 -5.35
CA SER A 643 -5.30 -6.92 -4.89
C SER A 643 -6.52 -7.22 -5.76
N VAL A 644 -6.64 -8.50 -6.13
CA VAL A 644 -7.79 -9.07 -6.84
C VAL A 644 -8.08 -10.46 -6.26
N ASP A 645 -9.22 -10.59 -5.60
CA ASP A 645 -9.72 -11.84 -5.04
C ASP A 645 -10.80 -12.42 -5.95
N ILE A 646 -10.67 -13.70 -6.32
CA ILE A 646 -11.69 -14.43 -7.07
C ILE A 646 -12.16 -15.60 -6.22
N ASP A 647 -13.45 -15.64 -5.90
CA ASP A 647 -14.01 -16.76 -5.14
C ASP A 647 -14.24 -18.01 -6.03
N LEU A 648 -14.55 -19.15 -5.40
CA LEU A 648 -14.83 -20.41 -6.10
C LEU A 648 -16.05 -20.34 -7.05
N GLN A 649 -16.89 -19.32 -6.91
CA GLN A 649 -18.03 -19.06 -7.80
C GLN A 649 -17.67 -18.13 -8.97
N GLY A 650 -16.44 -17.59 -8.99
CA GLY A 650 -15.95 -16.67 -10.01
C GLY A 650 -16.33 -15.20 -9.77
N ASN A 651 -16.84 -14.85 -8.58
CA ASN A 651 -17.07 -13.45 -8.24
C ASN A 651 -15.73 -12.77 -7.98
N ILE A 652 -15.58 -11.56 -8.51
CA ILE A 652 -14.35 -10.78 -8.40
C ILE A 652 -14.56 -9.70 -7.34
N ARG A 653 -13.59 -9.60 -6.42
CA ARG A 653 -13.42 -8.50 -5.47
C ARG A 653 -12.06 -7.86 -5.73
N THR A 654 -11.97 -6.55 -5.56
CA THR A 654 -10.75 -5.80 -5.87
C THR A 654 -10.43 -4.82 -4.76
N GLY A 655 -9.15 -4.48 -4.59
CA GLY A 655 -8.74 -3.33 -3.80
C GLY A 655 -9.32 -2.03 -4.35
N ILE A 656 -9.37 -0.99 -3.52
CA ILE A 656 -9.96 0.32 -3.88
C ILE A 656 -9.25 1.00 -5.06
N ASN A 657 -7.98 0.65 -5.27
CA ASN A 657 -7.13 1.16 -6.33
C ASN A 657 -7.16 0.29 -7.60
N VAL A 658 -8.02 -0.71 -7.66
CA VAL A 658 -8.17 -1.65 -8.76
C VAL A 658 -9.60 -1.64 -9.31
N ALA A 659 -9.73 -1.57 -10.63
CA ALA A 659 -11.01 -1.57 -11.32
C ALA A 659 -11.07 -2.65 -12.40
N VAL A 660 -12.21 -3.35 -12.48
CA VAL A 660 -12.50 -4.34 -13.51
C VAL A 660 -13.47 -3.74 -14.51
N VAL A 661 -13.09 -3.75 -15.79
CA VAL A 661 -13.90 -3.10 -16.83
C VAL A 661 -13.85 -3.89 -18.13
N THR A 662 -14.97 -3.90 -18.84
CA THR A 662 -15.07 -4.48 -20.19
C THR A 662 -15.49 -3.36 -21.15
N PRO A 663 -14.59 -2.85 -22.01
CA PRO A 663 -14.93 -1.84 -23.01
C PRO A 663 -16.01 -2.38 -23.94
N THR A 664 -16.96 -1.53 -24.30
CA THR A 664 -18.16 -1.96 -25.03
C THR A 664 -18.58 -0.91 -26.04
N SER A 665 -19.20 -1.36 -27.13
CA SER A 665 -19.80 -0.47 -28.10
C SER A 665 -21.08 0.18 -27.54
N LYS A 666 -21.32 1.44 -27.89
CA LYS A 666 -22.58 2.13 -27.56
C LYS A 666 -23.78 1.50 -28.27
N ALA A 667 -24.96 1.65 -27.68
CA ALA A 667 -26.19 1.08 -28.24
C ALA A 667 -26.58 1.75 -29.58
N ALA A 668 -27.28 1.01 -30.44
CA ALA A 668 -27.81 1.57 -31.67
C ALA A 668 -28.79 2.72 -31.37
N GLY A 669 -28.54 3.90 -31.95
CA GLY A 669 -29.35 5.10 -31.70
C GLY A 669 -28.93 5.95 -30.51
N TYR A 670 -27.78 5.64 -29.88
CA TYR A 670 -27.19 6.45 -28.81
C TYR A 670 -27.01 7.91 -29.22
N ILE A 671 -27.49 8.81 -28.37
CA ILE A 671 -27.23 10.25 -28.41
C ILE A 671 -26.35 10.56 -27.19
N PRO A 672 -25.16 11.17 -27.39
CA PRO A 672 -24.28 11.52 -26.29
C PRO A 672 -24.95 12.55 -25.36
N PRO A 673 -24.52 12.60 -24.08
CA PRO A 673 -24.93 13.68 -23.20
C PRO A 673 -24.42 15.03 -23.73
N GLU A 674 -25.09 16.10 -23.34
CA GLU A 674 -24.76 17.46 -23.78
C GLU A 674 -24.88 18.44 -22.60
N ILE A 675 -24.20 19.58 -22.72
CA ILE A 675 -24.43 20.71 -21.83
C ILE A 675 -25.80 21.29 -22.18
N ASP A 676 -26.75 21.23 -21.24
CA ASP A 676 -28.14 21.68 -21.46
C ASP A 676 -28.19 23.20 -21.60
N TYR A 677 -27.48 23.88 -20.70
CA TYR A 677 -27.21 25.30 -20.84
C TYR A 677 -25.90 25.70 -20.15
N PHE A 678 -25.32 26.80 -20.60
CA PHE A 678 -24.13 27.43 -20.05
C PHE A 678 -24.31 28.96 -20.11
N GLU A 679 -24.14 29.63 -18.97
CA GLU A 679 -24.38 31.06 -18.81
C GLU A 679 -23.25 31.74 -18.03
N HIS A 680 -22.76 32.87 -18.52
CA HIS A 680 -21.90 33.79 -17.76
C HIS A 680 -22.80 34.76 -16.99
N VAL A 681 -23.09 34.42 -15.74
CA VAL A 681 -24.08 35.13 -14.89
C VAL A 681 -23.58 36.51 -14.48
N ARG A 682 -22.29 36.60 -14.15
CA ARG A 682 -21.65 37.82 -13.65
C ARG A 682 -20.19 37.84 -14.04
N GLY A 683 -19.65 39.03 -14.27
CA GLY A 683 -18.24 39.22 -14.60
C GLY A 683 -18.04 39.63 -16.06
N SER A 684 -16.79 39.63 -16.48
CA SER A 684 -16.43 40.05 -17.84
C SER A 684 -15.21 39.33 -18.40
N ALA A 685 -14.74 38.27 -17.74
CA ALA A 685 -13.66 37.43 -18.24
C ALA A 685 -13.92 36.94 -19.66
N THR A 686 -12.84 36.79 -20.43
CA THR A 686 -12.90 36.35 -21.83
C THR A 686 -12.28 34.97 -22.03
N GLY A 687 -11.84 34.32 -20.95
CA GLY A 687 -11.34 32.95 -20.99
C GLY A 687 -12.42 31.95 -21.42
N ILE A 688 -11.99 30.81 -21.95
CA ILE A 688 -12.88 29.73 -22.37
C ILE A 688 -12.93 28.67 -21.28
N ILE A 689 -14.14 28.22 -20.96
CA ILE A 689 -14.40 27.10 -20.07
C ILE A 689 -14.89 25.95 -20.94
N ASN A 690 -14.14 24.84 -20.97
CA ASN A 690 -14.61 23.60 -21.57
C ASN A 690 -15.10 22.67 -20.47
N ILE A 691 -16.21 21.99 -20.74
CA ILE A 691 -16.84 21.02 -19.84
C ILE A 691 -16.93 19.70 -20.61
N ASP A 692 -16.07 18.77 -20.26
CA ASP A 692 -16.03 17.44 -20.84
C ASP A 692 -16.86 16.48 -19.99
N ILE A 693 -17.73 15.72 -20.65
CA ILE A 693 -18.52 14.67 -20.00
C ILE A 693 -17.77 13.36 -20.11
N VAL A 694 -17.44 12.81 -18.95
CA VAL A 694 -16.45 11.75 -18.80
C VAL A 694 -17.08 10.45 -18.33
N ASP A 695 -18.01 10.54 -17.37
CA ASP A 695 -18.70 9.41 -16.77
C ASP A 695 -20.21 9.66 -16.78
N ASN A 696 -20.90 9.04 -17.75
CA ASN A 696 -22.34 9.18 -17.89
C ASN A 696 -23.12 8.67 -16.67
N SER A 697 -22.58 7.69 -15.94
CA SER A 697 -23.27 7.06 -14.81
C SER A 697 -23.27 7.93 -13.56
N ALA A 698 -22.33 8.87 -13.47
CA ALA A 698 -22.19 9.82 -12.38
C ALA A 698 -22.94 11.14 -12.61
N LEU A 699 -23.45 11.38 -13.82
CA LEU A 699 -24.14 12.64 -14.16
C LEU A 699 -25.40 12.86 -13.33
N ARG A 700 -25.57 14.09 -12.85
CA ARG A 700 -26.76 14.55 -12.13
C ARG A 700 -27.64 15.41 -13.04
N GLU A 701 -28.60 14.78 -13.72
CA GLU A 701 -29.49 15.48 -14.65
C GLU A 701 -30.40 16.48 -13.93
N GLY A 702 -30.50 17.71 -14.46
CA GLY A 702 -31.31 18.79 -13.89
C GLY A 702 -30.66 19.55 -12.74
N HIS A 703 -29.46 19.17 -12.31
CA HIS A 703 -28.68 19.92 -11.32
C HIS A 703 -27.99 21.12 -11.99
N ILE A 704 -27.92 22.21 -11.26
CA ILE A 704 -27.25 23.45 -11.67
C ILE A 704 -25.95 23.58 -10.89
N TYR A 705 -24.85 23.71 -11.62
CA TYR A 705 -23.52 23.96 -11.09
C TYR A 705 -23.16 25.43 -11.24
N GLU A 706 -22.65 26.04 -10.18
CA GLU A 706 -22.09 27.40 -10.16
C GLU A 706 -20.58 27.34 -10.04
N LEU A 707 -19.89 27.99 -10.98
CA LEU A 707 -18.45 28.13 -11.03
C LEU A 707 -18.05 29.55 -10.63
N THR A 708 -17.21 29.65 -9.61
CA THR A 708 -16.66 30.92 -9.11
C THR A 708 -15.15 30.90 -9.12
N PHE A 709 -14.51 32.07 -9.19
CA PHE A 709 -13.04 32.18 -9.24
C PHE A 709 -12.51 33.03 -8.09
N THR A 710 -11.21 32.92 -7.83
CA THR A 710 -10.45 33.92 -7.08
C THR A 710 -9.29 34.42 -7.94
N ASP A 711 -8.86 35.66 -7.72
CA ASP A 711 -7.73 36.27 -8.42
C ASP A 711 -6.68 36.78 -7.44
N THR A 712 -5.47 37.00 -7.96
CA THR A 712 -4.38 37.63 -7.22
C THR A 712 -3.56 38.53 -8.12
N THR A 713 -2.78 39.42 -7.50
CA THR A 713 -1.95 40.40 -8.18
C THR A 713 -0.48 40.08 -7.96
N ILE A 714 0.25 39.80 -9.05
CA ILE A 714 1.70 39.53 -9.03
C ILE A 714 2.47 40.81 -9.38
N VAL A 715 3.48 41.15 -8.59
CA VAL A 715 4.40 42.28 -8.85
C VAL A 715 5.67 41.76 -9.53
N GLU A 716 5.87 42.11 -10.79
CA GLU A 716 7.07 41.76 -11.57
C GLU A 716 7.96 42.99 -11.81
N LYS A 717 9.24 42.79 -12.13
CA LYS A 717 10.17 43.88 -12.50
C LYS A 717 9.65 44.78 -13.63
N LYS A 718 8.77 44.26 -14.50
CA LYS A 718 8.18 44.97 -15.63
C LYS A 718 6.84 45.66 -15.32
N GLY A 719 6.19 45.38 -14.19
CA GLY A 719 4.91 45.96 -13.79
C GLY A 719 4.09 44.99 -12.94
N THR A 720 2.85 45.37 -12.65
CA THR A 720 1.91 44.57 -11.86
C THR A 720 0.91 43.86 -12.80
N ARG A 721 0.60 42.58 -12.56
CA ARG A 721 -0.33 41.78 -13.36
C ARG A 721 -1.34 41.05 -12.47
N THR A 722 -2.63 41.18 -12.79
CA THR A 722 -3.70 40.38 -12.19
C THR A 722 -3.83 39.05 -12.92
N ILE A 723 -3.92 37.96 -12.16
CA ILE A 723 -4.08 36.58 -12.67
C ILE A 723 -5.18 35.85 -11.91
N THR A 724 -5.79 34.85 -12.53
CA THR A 724 -6.64 33.89 -11.82
C THR A 724 -5.78 33.05 -10.88
N LYS A 725 -6.24 32.89 -9.63
CA LYS A 725 -5.57 32.09 -8.60
C LYS A 725 -6.17 30.69 -8.51
N SER A 726 -7.49 30.61 -8.39
CA SER A 726 -8.21 29.35 -8.16
C SER A 726 -9.66 29.42 -8.64
N PHE A 727 -10.36 28.29 -8.62
CA PHE A 727 -11.80 28.21 -8.85
C PHE A 727 -12.51 27.29 -7.86
N SER A 728 -13.84 27.35 -7.83
CA SER A 728 -14.68 26.44 -7.05
C SER A 728 -15.93 26.10 -7.82
N VAL A 729 -16.43 24.88 -7.63
CA VAL A 729 -17.69 24.39 -8.22
C VAL A 729 -18.65 24.05 -7.10
N THR A 730 -19.81 24.69 -7.11
CA THR A 730 -20.89 24.44 -6.16
C THR A 730 -22.10 23.89 -6.91
N ASP A 731 -22.62 22.74 -6.49
CA ASP A 731 -23.95 22.29 -6.87
C ASP A 731 -24.97 23.11 -6.07
N ILE A 732 -25.55 24.13 -6.68
CA ILE A 732 -26.50 25.02 -6.01
C ILE A 732 -27.88 24.41 -5.84
N SER A 733 -28.12 23.23 -6.41
CA SER A 733 -29.37 22.48 -6.27
C SER A 733 -29.42 21.75 -4.93
N GLU A 734 -28.26 21.30 -4.44
CA GLU A 734 -28.09 20.64 -3.14
C GLU A 734 -27.42 21.54 -2.09
N GLY A 735 -26.72 22.61 -2.52
CA GLY A 735 -25.95 23.48 -1.64
C GLY A 735 -24.60 22.91 -1.24
N GLU A 736 -24.05 21.98 -2.01
CA GLU A 736 -22.79 21.28 -1.74
C GLU A 736 -21.67 21.77 -2.67
N LYS A 737 -20.45 21.92 -2.14
CA LYS A 737 -19.26 22.16 -2.98
C LYS A 737 -18.74 20.83 -3.52
N ARG A 738 -18.52 20.78 -4.84
CA ARG A 738 -17.89 19.65 -5.53
C ARG A 738 -16.39 19.84 -5.70
N ILE A 739 -15.96 21.09 -5.91
CA ILE A 739 -14.55 21.50 -5.92
C ILE A 739 -14.45 22.78 -5.08
N ASP A 740 -13.52 22.82 -4.13
CA ASP A 740 -13.28 24.00 -3.30
C ASP A 740 -11.87 24.56 -3.49
N ASP A 741 -11.80 25.86 -3.79
CA ASP A 741 -10.57 26.66 -3.97
C ASP A 741 -9.40 25.99 -4.76
N TRP A 742 -9.71 25.23 -5.82
CA TRP A 742 -8.69 24.51 -6.60
C TRP A 742 -7.78 25.48 -7.37
N VAL A 743 -6.47 25.40 -7.11
CA VAL A 743 -5.46 26.29 -7.67
C VAL A 743 -5.24 26.02 -9.16
N LEU A 744 -5.18 27.09 -9.96
CA LEU A 744 -4.93 27.01 -11.40
C LEU A 744 -3.48 27.38 -11.71
N TYR A 745 -2.67 26.40 -12.12
CA TYR A 745 -1.27 26.57 -12.49
C TYR A 745 -1.06 26.93 -13.97
N GLY A 746 -2.14 27.04 -14.74
CA GLY A 746 -2.13 27.35 -16.17
C GLY A 746 -3.22 26.59 -16.92
N ASN A 747 -3.15 26.62 -18.26
CA ASN A 747 -4.17 25.99 -19.10
C ASN A 747 -4.09 24.45 -19.12
N ASP A 748 -2.94 23.88 -18.76
CA ASP A 748 -2.71 22.41 -18.70
C ASP A 748 -2.92 21.84 -17.28
N SER A 749 -3.52 22.63 -16.38
CA SER A 749 -3.79 22.21 -14.99
C SER A 749 -4.58 20.90 -14.98
N ASP A 750 -4.13 19.95 -14.17
CA ASP A 750 -4.91 18.76 -13.91
C ASP A 750 -6.05 19.13 -12.94
N ILE A 751 -7.28 18.88 -13.37
CA ILE A 751 -8.49 19.26 -12.64
C ILE A 751 -9.24 17.98 -12.30
N PRO A 752 -9.67 17.82 -11.03
CA PRO A 752 -10.37 16.62 -10.60
C PRO A 752 -11.72 16.48 -11.31
N ILE A 753 -12.13 15.23 -11.49
CA ILE A 753 -13.43 14.88 -12.06
C ILE A 753 -14.47 14.90 -10.93
N PHE A 754 -15.60 15.56 -11.15
CA PHE A 754 -16.72 15.60 -10.20
C PHE A 754 -18.02 15.30 -10.94
N ASP A 755 -18.93 14.51 -10.35
CA ASP A 755 -20.22 14.14 -10.95
C ASP A 755 -20.13 13.70 -12.44
N GLY A 756 -19.01 13.07 -12.82
CA GLY A 756 -18.73 12.63 -14.19
C GLY A 756 -18.33 13.72 -15.18
N LEU A 757 -17.94 14.90 -14.70
CA LEU A 757 -17.54 16.07 -15.47
C LEU A 757 -16.07 16.42 -15.23
N LYS A 758 -15.38 16.85 -16.29
CA LYS A 758 -14.03 17.41 -16.22
C LYS A 758 -14.03 18.81 -16.80
N LEU A 759 -13.47 19.76 -16.07
CA LEU A 759 -13.30 21.13 -16.55
C LEU A 759 -11.91 21.32 -17.15
N SER A 760 -11.81 22.17 -18.17
CA SER A 760 -10.54 22.76 -18.58
C SER A 760 -10.72 24.23 -18.93
N PHE A 761 -9.66 25.01 -18.73
CA PHE A 761 -9.70 26.46 -18.86
C PHE A 761 -8.66 26.92 -19.88
N ILE A 762 -9.08 27.71 -20.85
CA ILE A 762 -8.17 28.50 -21.69
C ILE A 762 -8.26 29.93 -21.16
N ASN A 763 -7.37 30.25 -20.23
CA ASN A 763 -7.37 31.52 -19.55
C ASN A 763 -6.52 32.55 -20.29
N GLU A 764 -6.87 33.83 -20.15
CA GLU A 764 -6.08 34.92 -20.71
C GLU A 764 -4.85 35.19 -19.85
N SER A 765 -3.70 35.33 -20.48
CA SER A 765 -2.46 35.57 -19.75
C SER A 765 -2.33 37.02 -19.28
N ASN A 766 -2.96 37.98 -19.95
CA ASN A 766 -2.79 39.40 -19.66
C ASN A 766 -4.08 40.18 -19.93
N ILE A 767 -4.25 41.29 -19.21
CA ILE A 767 -5.24 42.30 -19.57
C ILE A 767 -4.65 43.16 -20.70
N GLU A 768 -5.27 43.09 -21.87
CA GLU A 768 -4.90 43.79 -23.10
C GLU A 768 -6.09 44.01 -24.02
N ILE A 769 -5.95 44.88 -25.02
CA ILE A 769 -7.04 45.19 -25.95
C ILE A 769 -7.35 43.99 -26.87
N ASP A 770 -8.63 43.65 -26.98
CA ASP A 770 -9.15 42.75 -28.00
C ASP A 770 -9.34 43.54 -29.30
N LEU A 771 -8.33 43.51 -30.18
CA LEU A 771 -8.33 44.22 -31.46
C LEU A 771 -9.41 43.71 -32.44
N GLU A 772 -9.95 42.50 -32.24
CA GLU A 772 -10.98 41.96 -33.12
C GLU A 772 -12.36 42.50 -32.77
N LYS A 773 -12.62 42.75 -31.47
CA LYS A 773 -13.89 43.31 -30.99
C LYS A 773 -13.87 44.83 -30.87
N SER A 774 -12.69 45.42 -30.68
CA SER A 774 -12.54 46.86 -30.47
C SER A 774 -12.49 47.62 -31.80
N GLY A 775 -13.21 48.73 -31.89
CA GLY A 775 -13.27 49.48 -33.13
C GLY A 775 -14.21 50.68 -33.10
N TRP A 776 -13.96 51.59 -34.04
CA TRP A 776 -14.81 52.74 -34.29
C TRP A 776 -16.14 52.32 -34.92
N SER A 777 -17.18 53.12 -34.71
CA SER A 777 -18.48 53.00 -35.37
C SER A 777 -18.43 53.22 -36.88
N SER A 778 -17.31 53.74 -37.40
CA SER A 778 -17.08 53.97 -38.82
C SER A 778 -15.62 53.73 -39.18
N ASP A 779 -15.40 53.05 -40.29
CA ASP A 779 -14.06 52.79 -40.81
C ASP A 779 -13.36 54.04 -41.33
N ASP A 780 -14.06 55.17 -41.55
CA ASP A 780 -13.44 56.40 -42.10
C ASP A 780 -12.64 57.22 -41.08
N ILE A 781 -12.58 56.78 -39.82
CA ILE A 781 -11.90 57.47 -38.71
C ILE A 781 -10.42 57.03 -38.63
N TYR A 782 -9.55 57.90 -38.12
CA TYR A 782 -8.15 57.57 -37.86
C TYR A 782 -7.99 56.33 -36.98
N GLY A 783 -6.83 55.68 -37.09
CA GLY A 783 -6.46 54.62 -36.16
C GLY A 783 -6.31 55.18 -34.74
N TYR A 784 -6.11 54.30 -33.78
CA TYR A 784 -5.87 54.69 -32.40
C TYR A 784 -4.83 53.77 -31.77
N ASP A 785 -4.17 54.27 -30.74
CA ASP A 785 -3.38 53.47 -29.81
C ASP A 785 -4.11 53.48 -28.46
N PHE A 786 -4.17 52.30 -27.84
CA PHE A 786 -4.70 52.13 -26.49
C PHE A 786 -3.77 51.21 -25.72
N ALA A 787 -3.10 51.77 -24.73
CA ALA A 787 -2.07 51.09 -23.97
C ALA A 787 -2.09 51.56 -22.50
N PRO A 788 -1.48 50.83 -21.56
CA PRO A 788 -1.32 51.34 -20.21
C PRO A 788 -0.50 52.64 -20.24
N VAL A 789 -0.84 53.59 -19.37
CA VAL A 789 -0.06 54.83 -19.22
C VAL A 789 1.40 54.49 -18.94
N ASN A 790 2.34 55.08 -19.69
CA ASN A 790 3.76 54.76 -19.54
C ASN A 790 4.62 56.03 -19.56
N PHE A 791 4.82 56.62 -18.39
CA PHE A 791 5.66 57.81 -18.18
C PHE A 791 6.76 57.51 -17.16
N PRO A 792 7.86 58.30 -17.14
CA PRO A 792 8.90 58.16 -16.12
C PRO A 792 8.32 58.24 -14.71
N GLY A 793 8.40 57.13 -13.96
CA GLY A 793 7.87 57.04 -12.58
C GLY A 793 6.37 56.76 -12.46
N ILE A 794 5.62 56.67 -13.56
CA ILE A 794 4.18 56.37 -13.57
C ILE A 794 3.91 55.23 -14.56
N LYS A 795 3.44 54.09 -14.04
CA LYS A 795 2.94 52.97 -14.83
C LYS A 795 1.46 52.80 -14.58
N GLY A 796 0.70 52.76 -15.67
CA GLY A 796 -0.74 52.59 -15.65
C GLY A 796 -1.15 51.24 -15.09
N VAL A 797 -2.14 51.25 -14.20
CA VAL A 797 -2.76 50.02 -13.68
C VAL A 797 -3.70 49.47 -14.74
N LYS A 798 -3.51 48.21 -15.14
CA LYS A 798 -4.35 47.55 -16.14
C LYS A 798 -5.71 47.17 -15.54
N MET A 799 -6.68 48.08 -15.56
CA MET A 799 -8.02 47.79 -15.07
C MET A 799 -8.80 46.90 -16.06
N PRO A 800 -9.47 45.82 -15.59
CA PRO A 800 -10.14 44.84 -16.45
C PRO A 800 -11.54 45.28 -16.90
N TYR A 801 -11.71 46.53 -17.33
CA TYR A 801 -12.99 47.07 -17.77
C TYR A 801 -13.04 47.33 -19.28
N ASP A 802 -14.23 47.26 -19.85
CA ASP A 802 -14.46 47.68 -21.24
C ASP A 802 -14.90 49.13 -21.27
N TYR A 803 -14.50 49.86 -22.31
CA TYR A 803 -14.71 51.30 -22.39
C TYR A 803 -15.40 51.71 -23.69
N ARG A 804 -16.19 52.78 -23.62
CA ARG A 804 -16.78 53.43 -24.78
C ARG A 804 -16.40 54.90 -24.78
N ILE A 805 -15.76 55.37 -25.85
CA ILE A 805 -15.53 56.79 -26.10
C ILE A 805 -16.62 57.29 -27.05
N ILE A 806 -17.43 58.25 -26.62
CA ILE A 806 -18.52 58.84 -27.40
C ILE A 806 -18.14 60.26 -27.78
N ILE A 807 -18.17 60.56 -29.08
CA ILE A 807 -17.86 61.89 -29.61
C ILE A 807 -19.15 62.69 -29.74
N GLY A 808 -19.16 63.89 -29.16
CA GLY A 808 -20.23 64.87 -29.22
C GLY A 808 -19.68 66.27 -29.55
N GLU A 809 -20.38 67.29 -29.06
CA GLU A 809 -19.91 68.68 -29.13
C GLU A 809 -19.06 69.02 -27.88
N PRO A 810 -18.11 69.97 -27.97
CA PRO A 810 -17.38 70.46 -26.81
C PRO A 810 -18.32 70.85 -25.66
N GLY A 811 -18.03 70.38 -24.45
CA GLY A 811 -18.88 70.53 -23.26
C GLY A 811 -19.77 69.32 -22.95
N ILE A 812 -19.63 68.21 -23.68
CA ILE A 812 -20.30 66.94 -23.33
C ILE A 812 -19.74 66.30 -22.05
N SER A 813 -18.46 66.58 -21.74
CA SER A 813 -17.76 66.22 -20.50
C SER A 813 -16.65 67.24 -20.23
N THR A 814 -16.10 67.23 -19.01
CA THR A 814 -14.96 68.06 -18.62
C THR A 814 -13.82 67.16 -18.12
N SER A 815 -12.60 67.36 -18.61
CA SER A 815 -11.41 66.66 -18.10
C SER A 815 -11.09 67.09 -16.67
N LYS A 816 -10.38 66.24 -15.92
CA LYS A 816 -9.96 66.53 -14.55
C LYS A 816 -8.69 67.37 -14.52
N ASP A 817 -8.71 68.42 -13.70
CA ASP A 817 -7.50 69.18 -13.34
C ASP A 817 -6.55 68.28 -12.54
N THR A 818 -5.38 68.00 -13.12
CA THR A 818 -4.36 67.13 -12.55
C THR A 818 -2.95 67.49 -13.02
N THR A 819 -1.96 66.72 -12.61
CA THR A 819 -0.57 66.84 -13.06
C THR A 819 0.00 65.44 -13.33
N ILE A 820 0.79 65.30 -14.39
CA ILE A 820 1.52 64.06 -14.70
C ILE A 820 3.01 64.37 -14.90
N VAL A 821 3.89 63.77 -14.08
CA VAL A 821 5.35 64.02 -14.10
C VAL A 821 5.72 65.52 -14.12
N GLY A 822 5.02 66.33 -13.32
CA GLY A 822 5.25 67.79 -13.24
C GLY A 822 4.66 68.62 -14.39
N ILE A 823 3.96 67.99 -15.34
CA ILE A 823 3.22 68.67 -16.41
C ILE A 823 1.78 68.92 -15.95
N PRO A 824 1.31 70.17 -15.83
CA PRO A 824 -0.07 70.47 -15.47
C PRO A 824 -1.01 70.13 -16.63
N LEU A 825 -2.10 69.42 -16.32
CA LEU A 825 -3.18 69.08 -17.22
C LEU A 825 -4.47 69.71 -16.67
N PRO A 826 -4.81 70.95 -17.06
CA PRO A 826 -5.96 71.65 -16.51
C PRO A 826 -7.29 71.02 -16.97
N ALA A 827 -8.37 71.32 -16.23
CA ALA A 827 -9.72 70.94 -16.65
C ALA A 827 -10.13 71.69 -17.93
N VAL A 828 -10.58 70.95 -18.94
CA VAL A 828 -11.02 71.44 -20.25
C VAL A 828 -12.37 70.81 -20.57
N ASP A 829 -13.31 71.63 -21.04
CA ASP A 829 -14.58 71.15 -21.59
C ASP A 829 -14.32 70.49 -22.94
N VAL A 830 -14.47 69.17 -23.01
CA VAL A 830 -14.08 68.37 -24.17
C VAL A 830 -15.29 67.91 -25.00
N ASN A 831 -15.04 67.49 -26.24
CA ASN A 831 -16.05 66.97 -27.17
C ASN A 831 -16.27 65.47 -27.07
N PHE A 832 -15.72 64.79 -26.06
CA PHE A 832 -15.89 63.36 -25.87
C PHE A 832 -16.25 63.04 -24.42
N LYS A 833 -16.87 61.88 -24.22
CA LYS A 833 -17.07 61.29 -22.90
C LYS A 833 -16.67 59.82 -22.92
N ILE A 834 -16.22 59.31 -21.78
CA ILE A 834 -15.76 57.93 -21.65
C ILE A 834 -16.64 57.21 -20.64
N ILE A 835 -17.23 56.11 -21.06
CA ILE A 835 -18.08 55.27 -20.24
C ILE A 835 -17.34 53.96 -19.99
N ASN A 836 -17.21 53.55 -18.74
CA ASN A 836 -16.91 52.17 -18.39
C ASN A 836 -18.18 51.34 -18.65
N ILE A 837 -18.19 50.58 -19.74
CA ILE A 837 -19.36 49.80 -20.14
C ILE A 837 -19.59 48.63 -19.18
N THR A 838 -18.54 48.17 -18.49
CA THR A 838 -18.65 47.08 -17.50
C THR A 838 -19.43 47.52 -16.26
N THR A 839 -19.22 48.75 -15.75
CA THR A 839 -19.96 49.28 -14.59
C THR A 839 -21.18 50.11 -14.98
N GLY A 840 -21.22 50.64 -16.20
CA GLY A 840 -22.23 51.58 -16.67
C GLY A 840 -22.00 53.02 -16.23
N GLU A 841 -20.84 53.33 -15.64
CA GLU A 841 -20.50 54.65 -15.10
C GLU A 841 -19.55 55.43 -16.02
N ASP A 842 -19.66 56.76 -16.00
CA ASP A 842 -18.67 57.64 -16.65
C ASP A 842 -17.36 57.58 -15.84
N ILE A 843 -16.21 57.55 -16.53
CA ILE A 843 -14.90 57.59 -15.86
C ILE A 843 -14.29 58.98 -15.88
N GLU A 844 -13.44 59.25 -14.89
CA GLU A 844 -12.62 60.45 -14.88
C GLU A 844 -11.43 60.27 -15.85
N PHE A 845 -10.96 61.36 -16.44
CA PHE A 845 -9.80 61.35 -17.33
C PHE A 845 -9.09 62.69 -17.29
N ALA A 846 -7.78 62.68 -17.54
CA ALA A 846 -7.01 63.86 -17.87
C ALA A 846 -6.87 63.97 -19.40
N PHE A 847 -6.74 65.20 -19.89
CA PHE A 847 -6.66 65.47 -21.32
C PHE A 847 -5.45 66.35 -21.59
N ALA A 848 -4.51 65.85 -22.40
CA ALA A 848 -3.40 66.60 -22.93
C ALA A 848 -3.77 67.08 -24.33
N GLU A 849 -4.15 68.34 -24.40
CA GLU A 849 -4.54 69.05 -25.61
C GLU A 849 -3.28 69.58 -26.32
N LEU A 850 -2.95 68.96 -27.45
CA LEU A 850 -1.75 69.21 -28.23
C LEU A 850 -2.07 69.71 -29.64
N ASP A 851 -3.34 69.67 -30.09
CA ASP A 851 -3.80 70.17 -31.40
C ASP A 851 -4.89 71.25 -31.29
N GLY A 852 -4.48 72.51 -31.15
CA GLY A 852 -5.34 73.67 -31.42
C GLY A 852 -6.12 74.25 -30.24
N SER A 853 -6.07 73.63 -29.06
CA SER A 853 -6.67 74.16 -27.81
C SER A 853 -8.16 74.49 -27.93
N ASP A 854 -8.91 73.60 -28.56
CA ASP A 854 -10.34 73.75 -28.84
C ASP A 854 -11.23 72.72 -28.12
N GLY A 855 -10.62 71.83 -27.31
CA GLY A 855 -11.30 70.81 -26.54
C GLY A 855 -11.83 69.66 -27.42
N ARG A 856 -11.36 69.53 -28.65
CA ARG A 856 -11.76 68.45 -29.55
C ARG A 856 -10.68 67.40 -29.61
N LEU A 857 -11.06 66.13 -29.45
CA LEU A 857 -10.16 65.00 -29.69
C LEU A 857 -9.73 64.97 -31.16
N SER A 858 -8.50 65.38 -31.42
CA SER A 858 -7.93 65.56 -32.75
C SER A 858 -6.49 65.05 -32.84
N VAL A 859 -6.04 64.91 -34.08
CA VAL A 859 -4.61 64.89 -34.41
C VAL A 859 -4.39 65.74 -35.65
N ASN A 860 -3.29 66.49 -35.67
CA ASN A 860 -2.84 67.22 -36.84
C ASN A 860 -2.20 66.24 -37.86
N PRO A 861 -2.80 66.01 -39.03
CA PRO A 861 -2.26 65.07 -40.01
C PRO A 861 -0.94 65.53 -40.65
N ARG A 862 -0.52 66.79 -40.43
CA ARG A 862 0.76 67.33 -40.92
C ARG A 862 1.89 67.20 -39.91
N ASP A 863 1.55 67.09 -38.62
CA ASP A 863 2.50 66.88 -37.52
C ASP A 863 1.88 65.89 -36.53
N PRO A 864 2.10 64.58 -36.70
CA PRO A 864 1.52 63.56 -35.84
C PRO A 864 1.94 63.64 -34.37
N ASP A 865 2.99 64.40 -34.03
CA ASP A 865 3.39 64.66 -32.65
C ASP A 865 2.39 65.61 -31.94
N GLU A 866 1.58 66.35 -32.70
CA GLU A 866 0.41 67.11 -32.24
C GLU A 866 -0.85 66.21 -32.28
N THR A 867 -0.84 65.11 -31.52
CA THR A 867 -2.03 64.29 -31.23
C THR A 867 -2.47 64.50 -29.80
N ASP A 868 -3.76 64.70 -29.58
CA ASP A 868 -4.26 64.76 -28.21
C ASP A 868 -4.16 63.41 -27.52
N ILE A 869 -3.91 63.44 -26.21
CA ILE A 869 -3.78 62.25 -25.37
C ILE A 869 -4.83 62.29 -24.28
N ILE A 870 -5.63 61.24 -24.20
CA ILE A 870 -6.56 60.99 -23.10
C ILE A 870 -5.88 60.03 -22.12
N LEU A 871 -5.82 60.42 -20.85
CA LEU A 871 -5.28 59.59 -19.77
C LEU A 871 -6.42 59.20 -18.83
N PHE A 872 -6.71 57.91 -18.73
CA PHE A 872 -7.82 57.39 -17.95
C PHE A 872 -7.43 57.41 -16.47
N LEU A 873 -8.36 57.84 -15.63
CA LEU A 873 -8.21 57.99 -14.20
C LEU A 873 -9.34 57.26 -13.48
N GLU A 874 -9.00 56.17 -12.79
CA GLU A 874 -9.98 55.29 -12.17
C GLU A 874 -9.61 55.04 -10.71
N LYS A 875 -10.60 54.73 -9.87
CA LYS A 875 -10.37 54.44 -8.46
C LYS A 875 -9.73 53.05 -8.31
N SER A 876 -8.64 52.99 -7.56
CA SER A 876 -8.03 51.74 -7.10
C SER A 876 -8.91 51.07 -6.02
N ILE A 877 -8.51 49.87 -5.60
CA ILE A 877 -9.14 49.15 -4.47
C ILE A 877 -9.05 49.97 -3.16
N SER A 878 -8.02 50.80 -2.98
CA SER A 878 -7.90 51.71 -1.82
C SER A 878 -8.77 52.97 -1.93
N GLY A 879 -9.46 53.17 -3.06
CA GLY A 879 -10.27 54.34 -3.35
C GLY A 879 -9.51 55.53 -3.95
N ASP A 880 -8.19 55.39 -4.13
CA ASP A 880 -7.34 56.43 -4.71
C ASP A 880 -7.48 56.47 -6.23
N LEU A 881 -7.51 57.68 -6.81
CA LEU A 881 -7.55 57.82 -8.26
C LEU A 881 -6.17 57.54 -8.86
N VAL A 882 -6.08 56.54 -9.74
CA VAL A 882 -4.83 56.10 -10.38
C VAL A 882 -4.94 56.20 -11.89
N TYR A 883 -3.79 56.45 -12.55
CA TYR A 883 -3.69 56.38 -14.00
C TYR A 883 -3.78 54.92 -14.46
N THR A 884 -4.61 54.64 -15.47
CA THR A 884 -4.83 53.28 -15.99
C THR A 884 -4.36 53.15 -17.43
N TRP A 885 -5.13 53.70 -18.35
CA TRP A 885 -4.91 53.62 -19.79
C TRP A 885 -4.61 54.98 -20.41
N GLN A 886 -3.89 54.99 -21.52
CA GLN A 886 -3.73 56.13 -22.39
C GLN A 886 -4.36 55.82 -23.75
N PHE A 887 -4.93 56.85 -24.37
CA PHE A 887 -5.52 56.79 -25.69
C PHE A 887 -5.07 58.00 -26.51
N PHE A 888 -4.69 57.78 -27.76
CA PHE A 888 -4.44 58.84 -28.73
C PHE A 888 -4.72 58.37 -30.16
N LEU A 889 -4.91 59.32 -31.07
CA LEU A 889 -5.21 59.04 -32.47
C LEU A 889 -3.92 58.79 -33.25
N VAL A 890 -3.98 57.86 -34.19
CA VAL A 890 -2.88 57.53 -35.11
C VAL A 890 -3.33 57.84 -36.54
N PRO A 891 -2.81 58.93 -37.16
CA PRO A 891 -3.16 59.30 -38.51
C PRO A 891 -2.96 58.14 -39.50
N LYS A 892 -3.94 57.95 -40.38
CA LYS A 892 -3.90 56.96 -41.47
C LYS A 892 -4.41 57.60 -42.76
N ALA A 893 -3.82 57.23 -43.90
CA ALA A 893 -4.20 57.81 -45.19
C ALA A 893 -5.70 57.60 -45.49
N ASN A 894 -6.35 58.63 -46.04
CA ASN A 894 -7.78 58.64 -46.41
C ASN A 894 -8.76 58.43 -45.24
N LYS A 895 -8.35 58.78 -44.02
CA LYS A 895 -9.21 58.79 -42.82
C LYS A 895 -9.35 60.22 -42.29
N ARG A 896 -10.19 60.42 -41.27
CA ARG A 896 -10.48 61.74 -40.65
C ARG A 896 -10.45 61.69 -39.12
N ASN A 897 -10.39 62.88 -38.50
CA ASN A 897 -10.65 63.04 -37.08
C ASN A 897 -12.10 62.63 -36.73
N PRO A 898 -12.36 62.16 -35.49
CA PRO A 898 -13.69 61.83 -35.02
C PRO A 898 -14.61 63.06 -35.00
N ARG A 899 -15.92 62.86 -35.21
CA ARG A 899 -16.93 63.94 -35.23
C ARG A 899 -18.15 63.58 -34.37
N PRO A 900 -19.01 64.55 -34.00
CA PRO A 900 -20.21 64.28 -33.21
C PRO A 900 -21.04 63.12 -33.79
N GLY A 901 -21.34 62.12 -32.96
CA GLY A 901 -22.05 60.90 -33.32
C GLY A 901 -21.16 59.67 -33.55
N ASP A 902 -19.83 59.83 -33.69
CA ASP A 902 -18.90 58.70 -33.74
C ASP A 902 -18.70 58.09 -32.34
N THR A 903 -18.43 56.79 -32.29
CA THR A 903 -18.18 56.06 -31.03
C THR A 903 -17.08 55.03 -31.22
N LEU A 904 -16.17 54.90 -30.24
CA LEU A 904 -15.18 53.82 -30.18
C LEU A 904 -15.56 52.88 -29.03
N ASN A 905 -15.69 51.59 -29.33
CA ASN A 905 -15.75 50.55 -28.29
C ASN A 905 -14.36 49.93 -28.12
N ILE A 906 -13.94 49.80 -26.87
CA ILE A 906 -12.69 49.16 -26.46
C ILE A 906 -13.06 48.00 -25.56
N TYR A 907 -12.83 46.79 -26.06
CA TYR A 907 -13.01 45.54 -25.32
C TYR A 907 -11.66 44.98 -24.93
N LEU A 908 -11.52 44.49 -23.71
CA LEU A 908 -10.28 43.89 -23.24
C LEU A 908 -10.40 42.38 -23.14
N LYS A 909 -9.30 41.68 -23.45
CA LYS A 909 -9.07 40.31 -23.01
C LYS A 909 -8.79 40.30 -21.51
N LYS A 910 -9.44 39.42 -20.77
CA LYS A 910 -9.42 39.42 -19.30
C LYS A 910 -9.35 37.99 -18.77
N PRO A 911 -8.45 37.72 -17.80
CA PRO A 911 -8.44 36.43 -17.11
C PRO A 911 -9.74 36.25 -16.31
N PHE A 912 -10.00 35.04 -15.80
CA PHE A 912 -11.06 34.83 -14.82
C PHE A 912 -10.75 35.58 -13.52
N LEU A 913 -11.68 36.41 -13.05
CA LEU A 913 -11.53 37.25 -11.87
C LEU A 913 -12.51 36.82 -10.77
N SER A 914 -12.25 37.28 -9.56
CA SER A 914 -13.08 37.03 -8.36
C SER A 914 -14.53 37.49 -8.47
N TYR A 915 -14.85 38.35 -9.44
CA TYR A 915 -16.22 38.79 -9.71
C TYR A 915 -16.95 37.87 -10.71
N ASP A 916 -16.24 37.00 -11.43
CA ASP A 916 -16.81 36.10 -12.45
C ASP A 916 -17.57 34.93 -11.82
N VAL A 917 -18.78 34.70 -12.34
CA VAL A 917 -19.68 33.60 -11.96
C VAL A 917 -20.28 33.00 -13.22
N TYR A 918 -20.12 31.69 -13.39
CA TYR A 918 -20.75 30.95 -14.49
C TYR A 918 -21.69 29.91 -13.92
N ARG A 919 -22.74 29.58 -14.68
CA ARG A 919 -23.65 28.49 -14.36
C ARG A 919 -23.84 27.57 -15.54
N PHE A 920 -23.94 26.29 -15.27
CA PHE A 920 -24.25 25.31 -16.29
C PHE A 920 -25.04 24.14 -15.72
N SER A 921 -25.71 23.41 -16.60
CA SER A 921 -26.32 22.14 -16.28
C SER A 921 -26.09 21.17 -17.42
N VAL A 922 -26.30 19.89 -17.14
CA VAL A 922 -26.03 18.80 -18.07
C VAL A 922 -27.27 17.95 -18.28
N LYS A 923 -27.37 17.44 -19.50
CA LYS A 923 -28.42 16.51 -19.90
C LYS A 923 -27.78 15.15 -20.19
N GLY A 924 -28.36 14.11 -19.61
CA GLY A 924 -27.85 12.75 -19.72
C GLY A 924 -27.92 12.19 -21.15
N PRO A 925 -27.25 11.06 -21.42
CA PRO A 925 -27.36 10.38 -22.70
C PRO A 925 -28.80 9.95 -22.97
N SER A 926 -29.19 9.94 -24.24
CA SER A 926 -30.54 9.55 -24.66
C SER A 926 -30.54 8.63 -25.87
N LEU A 927 -31.72 8.15 -26.26
CA LEU A 927 -31.89 7.22 -27.37
C LEU A 927 -32.81 7.82 -28.44
N SER A 928 -32.34 7.92 -29.68
CA SER A 928 -33.21 8.18 -30.83
C SER A 928 -33.62 6.88 -31.53
N LYS A 929 -34.93 6.63 -31.58
CA LYS A 929 -35.51 5.49 -32.30
C LYS A 929 -35.28 5.58 -33.81
N GLU A 930 -35.26 6.79 -34.36
CA GLU A 930 -34.98 7.06 -35.77
C GLU A 930 -33.52 6.78 -36.13
N LEU A 931 -32.58 7.17 -35.27
CA LEU A 931 -31.17 6.86 -35.42
C LEU A 931 -30.92 5.35 -35.25
N ALA A 932 -31.54 4.72 -34.25
CA ALA A 932 -31.49 3.27 -34.05
C ALA A 932 -31.96 2.51 -35.29
N LYS A 933 -33.07 2.95 -35.91
CA LYS A 933 -33.57 2.40 -37.18
C LYS A 933 -32.55 2.43 -38.31
N ARG A 934 -31.83 3.55 -38.45
CA ARG A 934 -30.81 3.72 -39.50
C ARG A 934 -29.54 2.92 -39.24
N THR A 935 -29.28 2.55 -37.98
CA THR A 935 -28.04 1.90 -37.55
C THR A 935 -28.21 0.41 -37.26
N LEU A 936 -29.41 -0.17 -37.37
CA LEU A 936 -29.69 -1.61 -37.22
C LEU A 936 -28.77 -2.50 -38.07
N ASP A 937 -28.38 -2.06 -39.28
CA ASP A 937 -27.48 -2.83 -40.14
C ASP A 937 -26.03 -2.92 -39.65
N SER A 938 -25.67 -2.10 -38.64
CA SER A 938 -24.33 -2.09 -38.02
C SER A 938 -24.12 -3.23 -37.04
N ILE A 939 -25.20 -3.89 -36.62
CA ILE A 939 -25.18 -5.01 -35.69
C ILE A 939 -24.39 -6.16 -36.30
N ARG A 940 -23.48 -6.72 -35.51
CA ARG A 940 -22.63 -7.83 -35.92
C ARG A 940 -22.30 -8.73 -34.74
N VAL A 941 -21.85 -9.94 -35.06
CA VAL A 941 -21.32 -10.92 -34.12
C VAL A 941 -19.79 -10.86 -34.16
N VAL A 942 -19.14 -10.90 -33.00
CA VAL A 942 -17.68 -10.89 -32.85
C VAL A 942 -17.27 -11.97 -31.82
N PRO A 943 -16.28 -12.83 -32.12
CA PRO A 943 -15.63 -12.96 -33.41
C PRO A 943 -16.60 -13.56 -34.46
N ASN A 944 -16.32 -13.35 -35.73
CA ASN A 944 -17.05 -14.05 -36.80
C ASN A 944 -16.11 -14.27 -38.00
N PRO A 945 -15.59 -15.49 -38.20
CA PRO A 945 -15.91 -16.73 -37.48
C PRO A 945 -15.32 -16.78 -36.05
N TYR A 946 -15.98 -17.52 -35.16
CA TYR A 946 -15.41 -18.00 -33.91
C TYR A 946 -14.53 -19.22 -34.20
N VAL A 947 -13.28 -19.23 -33.72
CA VAL A 947 -12.29 -20.28 -34.04
C VAL A 947 -11.69 -20.83 -32.76
N ALA A 948 -12.20 -21.97 -32.30
CA ALA A 948 -11.78 -22.72 -31.12
C ALA A 948 -11.86 -21.98 -29.77
N THR A 949 -11.18 -20.84 -29.64
CA THR A 949 -11.15 -19.93 -28.48
C THR A 949 -10.88 -18.50 -28.94
N VAL A 950 -11.22 -17.50 -28.12
CA VAL A 950 -10.82 -16.10 -28.33
C VAL A 950 -10.10 -15.53 -27.12
N PRO A 951 -9.18 -14.56 -27.31
CA PRO A 951 -8.37 -14.02 -26.22
C PRO A 951 -9.16 -13.42 -25.04
N TRP A 952 -10.42 -13.03 -25.26
CA TRP A 952 -11.27 -12.43 -24.24
C TRP A 952 -12.13 -13.41 -23.45
N GLU A 953 -12.08 -14.71 -23.77
CA GLU A 953 -12.77 -15.71 -22.98
C GLU A 953 -12.17 -15.79 -21.57
N PRO A 954 -13.00 -15.89 -20.51
CA PRO A 954 -12.52 -16.11 -19.16
C PRO A 954 -11.66 -17.39 -19.09
N LYS A 955 -10.52 -17.32 -18.39
CA LYS A 955 -9.73 -18.52 -18.06
C LYS A 955 -10.60 -19.47 -17.23
N ASN A 956 -10.46 -20.77 -17.49
CA ASN A 956 -11.16 -21.79 -16.72
C ASN A 956 -10.64 -21.81 -15.27
N THR A 957 -11.53 -21.62 -14.29
CA THR A 957 -11.19 -21.66 -12.86
C THR A 957 -11.16 -23.09 -12.30
N TYR A 958 -11.58 -24.09 -13.08
CA TYR A 958 -11.59 -25.49 -12.68
C TYR A 958 -10.33 -26.24 -13.17
N ARG A 959 -9.89 -27.23 -12.39
CA ARG A 959 -8.71 -28.09 -12.66
C ARG A 959 -8.75 -28.84 -14.00
N SER A 960 -9.92 -28.97 -14.64
CA SER A 960 -10.07 -29.58 -15.96
C SER A 960 -11.35 -29.12 -16.65
N GLY A 961 -11.45 -29.34 -17.96
CA GLY A 961 -12.59 -28.94 -18.79
C GLY A 961 -12.30 -27.74 -19.70
N ARG A 962 -13.22 -27.45 -20.63
CA ARG A 962 -13.18 -26.21 -21.41
C ARG A 962 -13.72 -25.07 -20.54
N GLY A 963 -13.03 -23.94 -20.53
CA GLY A 963 -13.50 -22.72 -19.87
C GLY A 963 -14.77 -22.16 -20.53
N PRO A 964 -15.35 -21.09 -19.95
CA PRO A 964 -16.46 -20.36 -20.53
C PRO A 964 -16.12 -19.91 -21.95
N ARG A 965 -17.07 -20.05 -22.88
CA ARG A 965 -16.90 -19.67 -24.28
C ARG A 965 -17.81 -18.52 -24.61
N GLU A 966 -17.34 -17.54 -25.36
CA GLU A 966 -18.09 -16.30 -25.53
C GLU A 966 -18.07 -15.78 -26.97
N ILE A 967 -19.24 -15.42 -27.48
CA ILE A 967 -19.38 -14.54 -28.65
C ILE A 967 -20.27 -13.35 -28.31
N HIS A 968 -19.97 -12.20 -28.91
CA HIS A 968 -20.63 -10.94 -28.59
C HIS A 968 -21.48 -10.46 -29.75
N PHE A 969 -22.74 -10.13 -29.46
CA PHE A 969 -23.59 -9.34 -30.34
C PHE A 969 -23.39 -7.87 -29.98
N ILE A 970 -22.84 -7.07 -30.90
CA ILE A 970 -22.49 -5.67 -30.64
C ILE A 970 -23.37 -4.69 -31.42
N LYS A 971 -23.43 -3.44 -30.95
CA LYS A 971 -24.26 -2.34 -31.48
C LYS A 971 -25.76 -2.64 -31.45
N LEU A 972 -26.20 -3.39 -30.46
CA LEU A 972 -27.62 -3.69 -30.23
C LEU A 972 -28.38 -2.44 -29.78
N PRO A 973 -29.68 -2.32 -30.13
CA PRO A 973 -30.57 -1.40 -29.44
C PRO A 973 -30.75 -1.83 -27.98
N PRO A 974 -30.97 -0.90 -27.02
CA PRO A 974 -30.96 -1.23 -25.58
C PRO A 974 -31.97 -2.31 -25.16
N VAL A 975 -33.07 -2.45 -25.91
CA VAL A 975 -34.07 -3.50 -25.67
C VAL A 975 -34.31 -4.25 -26.98
N CYS A 976 -33.90 -5.52 -27.04
CA CYS A 976 -34.21 -6.41 -28.16
C CYS A 976 -34.23 -7.88 -27.77
N THR A 977 -34.79 -8.72 -28.64
CA THR A 977 -34.73 -10.18 -28.52
C THR A 977 -33.81 -10.73 -29.61
N ILE A 978 -32.79 -11.50 -29.21
CA ILE A 978 -31.88 -12.21 -30.10
C ILE A 978 -32.33 -13.66 -30.16
N ARG A 979 -32.59 -14.17 -31.36
CA ARG A 979 -32.93 -15.58 -31.59
C ARG A 979 -31.86 -16.21 -32.45
N ILE A 980 -31.31 -17.32 -32.00
CA ILE A 980 -30.21 -18.03 -32.67
C ILE A 980 -30.78 -19.31 -33.26
N TYR A 981 -30.51 -19.54 -34.54
CA TYR A 981 -30.96 -20.70 -35.30
C TYR A 981 -29.78 -21.41 -35.94
N SER A 982 -29.87 -22.73 -36.05
CA SER A 982 -29.03 -23.51 -36.96
C SER A 982 -29.48 -23.30 -38.42
N VAL A 983 -28.63 -23.67 -39.38
CA VAL A 983 -28.91 -23.52 -40.83
C VAL A 983 -30.13 -24.30 -41.35
N ASP A 984 -30.56 -25.34 -40.64
CA ASP A 984 -31.80 -26.09 -40.95
C ASP A 984 -33.06 -25.46 -40.33
N GLY A 985 -32.91 -24.37 -39.56
CA GLY A 985 -34.01 -23.59 -38.98
C GLY A 985 -34.41 -24.00 -37.56
N THR A 986 -33.67 -24.89 -36.91
CA THR A 986 -33.90 -25.24 -35.50
C THR A 986 -33.53 -24.07 -34.60
N LEU A 987 -34.41 -23.73 -33.65
CA LEU A 987 -34.15 -22.68 -32.66
C LEU A 987 -33.17 -23.22 -31.60
N VAL A 988 -32.01 -22.58 -31.49
CA VAL A 988 -30.92 -22.97 -30.59
C VAL A 988 -31.03 -22.24 -29.26
N ASP A 989 -31.23 -20.92 -29.33
CA ASP A 989 -31.31 -20.06 -28.14
C ASP A 989 -32.11 -18.76 -28.35
N VAL A 990 -32.63 -18.20 -27.25
CA VAL A 990 -33.36 -16.93 -27.20
C VAL A 990 -32.84 -16.08 -26.05
N ILE A 991 -32.14 -15.00 -26.40
CA ILE A 991 -31.57 -14.06 -25.43
C ILE A 991 -32.41 -12.77 -25.40
N LYS A 992 -32.76 -12.31 -24.21
CA LYS A 992 -33.42 -11.02 -24.00
C LYS A 992 -32.39 -9.99 -23.57
N HIS A 993 -32.04 -9.10 -24.50
CA HIS A 993 -31.15 -7.99 -24.22
C HIS A 993 -31.94 -6.82 -23.63
N ASN A 994 -31.52 -6.37 -22.44
CA ASN A 994 -32.07 -5.20 -21.75
C ASN A 994 -30.93 -4.48 -21.03
N SER A 995 -30.44 -3.39 -21.62
CA SER A 995 -29.27 -2.64 -21.15
C SER A 995 -29.54 -1.14 -21.10
N THR A 996 -28.56 -0.38 -20.59
CA THR A 996 -28.52 1.07 -20.71
C THR A 996 -28.11 1.50 -22.12
N VAL A 997 -28.35 2.76 -22.47
CA VAL A 997 -27.96 3.33 -23.78
C VAL A 997 -26.44 3.29 -24.02
N ASP A 998 -25.66 3.20 -22.95
CA ASP A 998 -24.21 3.11 -22.97
C ASP A 998 -23.66 1.73 -23.30
N ASN A 999 -24.48 0.68 -23.24
CA ASN A 999 -24.06 -0.69 -23.53
C ASN A 999 -24.90 -1.32 -24.64
N GLY A 1000 -24.34 -1.41 -25.84
CA GLY A 1000 -24.93 -2.09 -26.99
C GLY A 1000 -24.44 -3.52 -27.19
N THR A 1001 -23.90 -4.18 -26.16
CA THR A 1001 -23.29 -5.51 -26.28
C THR A 1001 -24.06 -6.54 -25.46
N GLU A 1002 -24.29 -7.71 -26.05
CA GLU A 1002 -24.83 -8.90 -25.39
C GLU A 1002 -23.90 -10.09 -25.61
N ILE A 1003 -23.67 -10.87 -24.55
CA ILE A 1003 -22.75 -12.02 -24.56
C ILE A 1003 -23.58 -13.30 -24.68
N TRP A 1004 -23.17 -14.19 -25.58
CA TRP A 1004 -23.71 -15.55 -25.65
C TRP A 1004 -22.62 -16.57 -25.33
N ASP A 1005 -22.95 -17.49 -24.42
CA ASP A 1005 -22.06 -18.50 -23.85
C ASP A 1005 -21.85 -19.73 -24.74
N LEU A 1006 -22.36 -19.69 -25.98
CA LEU A 1006 -22.33 -20.80 -26.94
C LEU A 1006 -23.03 -22.06 -26.42
N THR A 1007 -24.04 -21.90 -25.57
CA THR A 1007 -24.93 -22.97 -25.14
C THR A 1007 -26.34 -22.81 -25.74
N SER A 1008 -27.05 -23.93 -25.85
CA SER A 1008 -28.46 -23.95 -26.23
C SER A 1008 -29.38 -23.67 -25.04
N MET A 1009 -30.68 -23.48 -25.27
CA MET A 1009 -31.69 -23.31 -24.20
C MET A 1009 -31.71 -24.45 -23.16
N GLU A 1010 -31.17 -25.63 -23.50
CA GLU A 1010 -31.03 -26.77 -22.59
C GLU A 1010 -29.68 -26.79 -21.84
N ASN A 1011 -28.91 -25.70 -21.94
CA ASN A 1011 -27.57 -25.54 -21.36
C ASN A 1011 -26.54 -26.56 -21.91
N LEU A 1012 -26.71 -26.96 -23.17
CA LEU A 1012 -25.80 -27.87 -23.89
C LEU A 1012 -24.94 -27.10 -24.88
N ASP A 1013 -23.66 -27.48 -24.97
CA ASP A 1013 -22.70 -26.95 -25.94
C ASP A 1013 -23.21 -27.07 -27.38
N VAL A 1014 -23.17 -25.96 -28.12
CA VAL A 1014 -23.54 -25.96 -29.55
C VAL A 1014 -22.44 -26.58 -30.42
N SER A 1015 -22.84 -27.22 -31.53
CA SER A 1015 -21.90 -27.84 -32.49
C SER A 1015 -21.17 -26.79 -33.35
N TYR A 1016 -20.01 -27.14 -33.91
CA TYR A 1016 -19.37 -26.33 -34.95
C TYR A 1016 -20.26 -26.26 -36.20
N GLY A 1017 -20.30 -25.12 -36.89
CA GLY A 1017 -21.18 -24.91 -38.04
C GLY A 1017 -21.55 -23.45 -38.29
N LEU A 1018 -22.45 -23.24 -39.25
CA LEU A 1018 -23.03 -21.93 -39.58
C LEU A 1018 -24.35 -21.73 -38.83
N TYR A 1019 -24.51 -20.56 -38.22
CA TYR A 1019 -25.70 -20.16 -37.48
C TYR A 1019 -26.28 -18.87 -38.06
N ILE A 1020 -27.58 -18.70 -37.86
CA ILE A 1020 -28.35 -17.52 -38.26
C ILE A 1020 -28.86 -16.86 -36.99
N TYR A 1021 -28.70 -15.55 -36.86
CA TYR A 1021 -29.32 -14.79 -35.79
C TYR A 1021 -30.42 -13.88 -36.33
N HIS A 1022 -31.50 -13.75 -35.58
CA HIS A 1022 -32.59 -12.80 -35.81
C HIS A 1022 -32.73 -11.91 -34.59
N ILE A 1023 -32.63 -10.61 -34.80
CA ILE A 1023 -32.80 -9.58 -33.78
C ILE A 1023 -34.12 -8.88 -34.04
N ASP A 1024 -34.92 -8.79 -33.00
CA ASP A 1024 -36.21 -8.10 -33.00
C ASP A 1024 -36.21 -7.02 -31.93
N ALA A 1025 -36.16 -5.76 -32.35
CA ALA A 1025 -36.12 -4.59 -31.47
C ALA A 1025 -37.46 -3.85 -31.53
N PRO A 1026 -38.30 -3.92 -30.48
CA PRO A 1026 -39.65 -3.37 -30.49
C PRO A 1026 -39.69 -1.88 -30.86
N GLY A 1027 -40.46 -1.52 -31.88
CA GLY A 1027 -40.63 -0.13 -32.35
C GLY A 1027 -39.44 0.44 -33.13
N ILE A 1028 -38.33 -0.30 -33.23
CA ILE A 1028 -37.12 0.07 -34.00
C ILE A 1028 -37.10 -0.73 -35.30
N GLY A 1029 -37.05 -2.07 -35.26
CA GLY A 1029 -37.05 -2.90 -36.46
C GLY A 1029 -36.44 -4.28 -36.22
N GLN A 1030 -36.14 -4.99 -37.31
CA GLN A 1030 -35.58 -6.33 -37.27
C GLN A 1030 -34.31 -6.45 -38.10
N LYS A 1031 -33.38 -7.29 -37.65
CA LYS A 1031 -32.13 -7.61 -38.36
C LYS A 1031 -31.92 -9.12 -38.41
N VAL A 1032 -31.49 -9.63 -39.56
CA VAL A 1032 -31.04 -11.02 -39.72
C VAL A 1032 -29.58 -11.00 -40.16
N GLY A 1033 -28.77 -11.90 -39.61
CA GLY A 1033 -27.39 -12.11 -40.03
C GLY A 1033 -26.94 -13.54 -39.79
N LYS A 1034 -25.65 -13.81 -40.06
CA LYS A 1034 -25.06 -15.14 -39.95
C LYS A 1034 -23.68 -15.07 -39.29
N PHE A 1035 -23.30 -16.13 -38.59
CA PHE A 1035 -21.96 -16.31 -38.04
C PHE A 1035 -21.56 -17.78 -38.09
N ALA A 1036 -20.25 -18.05 -38.03
CA ALA A 1036 -19.71 -19.41 -38.07
C ALA A 1036 -18.92 -19.73 -36.81
N ILE A 1037 -19.04 -20.98 -36.35
CA ILE A 1037 -18.26 -21.58 -35.27
C ILE A 1037 -17.38 -22.67 -35.89
N ILE A 1038 -16.07 -22.53 -35.74
CA ILE A 1038 -15.03 -23.43 -36.23
C ILE A 1038 -14.35 -24.05 -35.01
N LYS A 1039 -14.12 -25.37 -35.04
CA LYS A 1039 -13.48 -26.12 -33.97
C LYS A 1039 -12.05 -26.49 -34.32
#